data_AF-A0A094KAC6-F1
#
_entry.id   AF-A0A094KAC6-F1
#
_cell.length_a   1.000
_cell.length_b   1.000
_cell.length_c   1.000
_cell.angle_alpha   90.00
_cell.angle_beta   90.00
_cell.angle_gamma   90.00
#
_symmetry.space_group_name_H-M   'P 1'
#
loop_
_entity.id
_entity.type
_entity.pdbx_description
1 polymer ?
#
loop_
_entity_poly.entity_id
_entity_poly.type
_entity_poly.pdbx_seq_one_letter_code
_entity_poly.pdbx_strand_id
1 'polypeptide(L)'
;FSFSKADEFFVEAVTLKQVRRVRIGHDGKGGSSGWYLAKVIVREEGQPESEAVEFPCYRWLDKNEDDGQIVRELVPAGESPMLKNVSYHISVKTGDIPGASSDSKVFIKLYGEKADSSKQPLLVSDNDLGNYFERGRVDEFTLDMMDIGKINRILIGHDNVGLRSGWFLASVQIMVPVQGKQYMFPCNRWLDKDEADGRVEVEVYPSEIVPIEKLINYEVSVVTGDVRAAGTNAKVFMQIYGETGKTELIILENRSNNFERGATDIFKREAADVGKIYKIRIGHDGKGIGDGWFLESITLKRLATQTKESDKKKKKKKKKSDEEEEEETKAEEITDVYTFVAHRWLAKDEGDKELVVELVPEGESDLEGFSKACLGHLGCKSHRCKLQTKSFLKLTVPAFWATGFHENTYEVHVLTGNVWGAGTDANVFLSIYGIGRGDTGERQLKRSNNFNKFEKGQVDVFTIKAIDLGELKKLRIRHDNSGASPSWFLERVEIVDLKESTTYYFPCQRWLAVEEDDGQIVRELVPVDEAFVKKDSENDGQSLATLGLEQKAKSITYIVKVKTGDKKNAGTDANVFITLYGSKDDTGIVSLKASKINKNKFERGKVDEFTVESVDIGDLKKIKIGHDNKGNSTGWFLEWVEIDAPSLGQCLKFPCGRWLDKSEDDGAIERIIFPAELQTREYVPFVPYEITVYTSDIFGAGTDANVFIVLYGSDGICTQQKSLCLNKREQRMYFERNSVNQFIVELEDVGDIIEKIRIGHEGGGLNSGWHLDHVTIRRLLPNGKGSETVTFPCERWLAKSEDDGEIIRELVPSDIFTEKLMKDGTLKQIEEEVEDPLEVHTYKISVFTGDIYGAGTDANVFLNIYGDLGDTGERKLSKSETNFNKFERGQEDTFTIQAVDLGIVYKIKIRHDNSMFSPDWFLEKVEILDETTEELFIFLCERWLSKKKEDKKIERTLYEQVRIRLVVLNHWGCLFNMNLSVIYFRTLNVFFSLQHVDASQQLLVIPYHITVTTGTEYDSSTDSRVYIIIMGPQKVQTERLWLDLPEGKDEFADGSVEKFSVWGLDVGEIKKVEVGHDGATPESCWLVEELTIVVPTKGVMYNFVCKCWLARDKGDGLTSRILNILDADCINVGLKILYEVTVVTGDIESGGTDASIFMTVFGSNGNTEEMQLEKNGDRY
;
A
#
# COMPACT_ATOMS: atom_id res chain seq x y z
N PHE A 1 47.25 -6.56 -7.35
CA PHE A 1 46.70 -7.33 -6.22
C PHE A 1 46.51 -8.77 -6.69
N SER A 2 47.03 -9.78 -5.97
CA SER A 2 46.93 -11.20 -6.40
C SER A 2 45.70 -11.89 -5.80
N PHE A 3 45.18 -12.92 -6.47
CA PHE A 3 44.10 -13.77 -5.93
C PHE A 3 44.50 -14.42 -4.58
N SER A 4 43.53 -14.60 -3.67
CA SER A 4 43.73 -15.24 -2.35
C SER A 4 44.78 -14.57 -1.45
N LYS A 5 44.95 -13.24 -1.54
CA LYS A 5 45.89 -12.46 -0.70
C LYS A 5 45.23 -11.30 0.03
N ALA A 6 45.80 -10.95 1.18
CA ALA A 6 45.53 -9.74 1.94
C ALA A 6 46.72 -8.77 1.77
N ASP A 7 46.43 -7.52 1.42
CA ASP A 7 47.41 -6.43 1.27
C ASP A 7 47.12 -5.34 2.31
N GLU A 8 48.14 -4.88 3.03
CA GLU A 8 48.05 -3.92 4.15
C GLU A 8 48.58 -2.54 3.74
N PHE A 9 47.90 -1.49 4.17
CA PHE A 9 48.18 -0.08 3.86
C PHE A 9 48.05 0.78 5.12
N PHE A 10 48.82 1.87 5.19
CA PHE A 10 48.67 2.88 6.24
C PHE A 10 48.09 4.16 5.68
N VAL A 11 47.16 4.77 6.41
CA VAL A 11 46.40 5.94 5.99
C VAL A 11 46.45 6.98 7.10
N GLU A 12 47.03 8.15 6.80
CA GLU A 12 47.03 9.27 7.75
C GLU A 12 45.73 10.07 7.59
N ALA A 13 44.94 10.19 8.66
CA ALA A 13 43.70 10.95 8.66
C ALA A 13 43.46 11.64 10.01
N VAL A 14 42.63 12.69 10.04
CA VAL A 14 42.09 13.19 11.31
C VAL A 14 41.29 12.07 11.98
N THR A 15 41.32 11.96 13.30
CA THR A 15 40.60 10.88 14.01
C THR A 15 39.14 10.76 13.55
N LEU A 16 38.85 9.66 12.84
CA LEU A 16 37.56 9.30 12.27
C LEU A 16 36.56 8.79 13.33
N LYS A 17 37.06 8.48 14.55
CA LYS A 17 36.33 7.79 15.63
C LYS A 17 35.66 6.51 15.11
N GLN A 18 34.34 6.45 15.05
CA GLN A 18 33.62 5.30 14.52
C GLN A 18 33.67 5.30 12.99
N VAL A 19 34.36 4.34 12.39
CA VAL A 19 34.35 4.11 10.93
C VAL A 19 33.00 3.55 10.53
N ARG A 20 32.32 4.22 9.58
CA ARG A 20 30.93 3.94 9.18
C ARG A 20 30.81 3.39 7.77
N ARG A 21 31.77 3.64 6.89
CA ARG A 21 31.73 3.20 5.49
C ARG A 21 33.11 3.25 4.85
N VAL A 22 33.33 2.42 3.83
CA VAL A 22 34.51 2.47 2.95
C VAL A 22 34.04 2.53 1.50
N ARG A 23 34.50 3.50 0.72
CA ARG A 23 34.37 3.48 -0.74
C ARG A 23 35.64 2.89 -1.32
N ILE A 24 35.55 1.89 -2.17
CA ILE A 24 36.72 1.25 -2.80
C ILE A 24 36.41 0.87 -4.24
N GLY A 25 37.39 1.01 -5.13
CA GLY A 25 37.23 0.70 -6.54
C GLY A 25 38.53 0.78 -7.31
N HIS A 26 38.46 0.56 -8.63
CA HIS A 26 39.63 0.64 -9.49
C HIS A 26 39.37 1.39 -10.79
N ASP A 27 40.43 1.81 -11.47
CA ASP A 27 40.36 2.69 -12.66
C ASP A 27 39.93 1.97 -13.95
N GLY A 28 39.68 0.67 -13.89
CA GLY A 28 39.25 -0.16 -15.02
C GLY A 28 40.28 -0.28 -16.14
N LYS A 29 41.57 0.01 -15.87
CA LYS A 29 42.65 -0.11 -16.86
C LYS A 29 43.49 -1.36 -16.58
N GLY A 30 43.97 -2.01 -17.64
CA GLY A 30 44.77 -3.24 -17.57
C GLY A 30 44.15 -4.39 -18.35
N GLY A 31 44.93 -5.44 -18.64
CA GLY A 31 44.45 -6.61 -19.38
C GLY A 31 43.65 -7.58 -18.52
N SER A 32 43.76 -7.44 -17.19
CA SER A 32 43.06 -8.23 -16.16
C SER A 32 42.53 -7.28 -15.08
N SER A 33 41.75 -6.27 -15.50
CA SER A 33 41.29 -5.23 -14.57
C SER A 33 40.23 -5.73 -13.58
N GLY A 34 39.55 -6.84 -13.89
CA GLY A 34 38.54 -7.44 -13.02
C GLY A 34 39.06 -7.81 -11.65
N TRP A 35 38.25 -7.56 -10.63
CA TRP A 35 38.68 -7.76 -9.25
C TRP A 35 37.58 -8.36 -8.39
N TYR A 36 37.82 -9.53 -7.81
CA TYR A 36 36.90 -10.10 -6.83
C TYR A 36 37.32 -9.67 -5.41
N LEU A 37 36.64 -8.66 -4.87
CA LEU A 37 36.91 -8.13 -3.54
C LEU A 37 36.14 -8.93 -2.49
N ALA A 38 36.86 -9.56 -1.54
CA ALA A 38 36.23 -10.28 -0.44
C ALA A 38 35.81 -9.33 0.68
N LYS A 39 36.76 -8.57 1.24
CA LYS A 39 36.50 -7.59 2.32
C LYS A 39 37.61 -6.54 2.45
N VAL A 40 37.29 -5.44 3.12
CA VAL A 40 38.24 -4.43 3.60
C VAL A 40 38.19 -4.41 5.13
N ILE A 41 39.32 -4.26 5.81
CA ILE A 41 39.39 -4.16 7.27
C ILE A 41 40.06 -2.85 7.61
N VAL A 42 39.47 -2.05 8.50
CA VAL A 42 40.01 -0.75 8.93
C VAL A 42 40.18 -0.75 10.45
N ARG A 43 41.36 -0.40 10.94
CA ARG A 43 41.64 -0.19 12.37
C ARG A 43 42.54 1.02 12.61
N GLU A 44 42.46 1.64 13.78
CA GLU A 44 43.43 2.66 14.19
C GLU A 44 44.76 1.99 14.55
N GLU A 45 45.88 2.60 14.18
CA GLU A 45 47.22 2.04 14.44
C GLU A 45 47.48 1.91 15.95
N GLY A 46 47.81 0.70 16.38
CA GLY A 46 48.05 0.38 17.80
C GLY A 46 46.84 -0.12 18.59
N GLN A 47 45.63 -0.13 18.00
CA GLN A 47 44.46 -0.78 18.59
C GLN A 47 44.51 -2.31 18.43
N PRO A 48 43.92 -3.08 19.38
CA PRO A 48 43.82 -4.52 19.26
C PRO A 48 42.94 -4.94 18.06
N GLU A 49 43.22 -6.11 17.46
CA GLU A 49 42.44 -6.66 16.33
C GLU A 49 40.93 -6.74 16.59
N SER A 50 40.50 -6.86 17.85
CA SER A 50 39.09 -6.88 18.23
C SER A 50 38.36 -5.55 17.97
N GLU A 51 39.07 -4.45 17.76
CA GLU A 51 38.51 -3.13 17.44
C GLU A 51 38.52 -2.84 15.92
N ALA A 52 39.04 -3.77 15.12
CA ALA A 52 39.01 -3.64 13.66
C ALA A 52 37.58 -3.73 13.12
N VAL A 53 37.24 -2.81 12.22
CA VAL A 53 35.95 -2.80 11.54
C VAL A 53 36.12 -3.48 10.20
N GLU A 54 35.44 -4.61 10.00
CA GLU A 54 35.41 -5.32 8.72
C GLU A 54 34.32 -4.75 7.80
N PHE A 55 34.56 -4.74 6.49
CA PHE A 55 33.66 -4.26 5.45
C PHE A 55 33.56 -5.35 4.37
N PRO A 56 32.63 -6.31 4.50
CA PRO A 56 32.49 -7.41 3.54
C PRO A 56 31.94 -6.93 2.19
N CYS A 57 32.42 -7.54 1.10
CA CYS A 57 32.01 -7.26 -0.28
C CYS A 57 31.58 -8.55 -1.00
N TYR A 58 32.45 -9.56 -1.10
CA TYR A 58 32.21 -10.86 -1.77
C TYR A 58 31.59 -10.76 -3.17
N ARG A 59 32.03 -9.78 -3.96
CA ARG A 59 31.47 -9.47 -5.27
C ARG A 59 32.57 -9.11 -6.26
N TRP A 60 32.26 -9.29 -7.54
CA TRP A 60 33.11 -8.77 -8.60
C TRP A 60 32.99 -7.24 -8.65
N LEU A 61 34.15 -6.61 -8.85
CA LEU A 61 34.34 -5.26 -9.32
C LEU A 61 34.89 -5.40 -10.75
N ASP A 62 34.00 -5.64 -11.73
CA ASP A 62 34.34 -5.80 -13.15
C ASP A 62 33.12 -5.35 -13.98
N LYS A 63 33.36 -4.88 -15.21
CA LYS A 63 32.31 -4.42 -16.14
C LYS A 63 31.52 -5.55 -16.79
N ASN A 64 32.11 -6.74 -16.88
CA ASN A 64 31.59 -7.92 -17.57
C ASN A 64 31.13 -9.01 -16.58
N GLU A 65 31.36 -8.86 -15.28
CA GLU A 65 30.93 -9.80 -14.25
C GLU A 65 29.93 -9.15 -13.29
N ASP A 66 29.13 -9.99 -12.61
CA ASP A 66 28.20 -9.59 -11.55
C ASP A 66 27.25 -8.43 -11.97
N ASP A 67 27.36 -7.24 -11.36
CA ASP A 67 26.53 -6.06 -11.67
C ASP A 67 27.22 -5.02 -12.57
N GLY A 68 28.45 -5.29 -13.05
CA GLY A 68 29.16 -4.37 -13.95
C GLY A 68 29.85 -3.19 -13.25
N GLN A 69 29.71 -3.05 -11.93
CA GLN A 69 30.30 -1.93 -11.19
C GLN A 69 31.77 -2.21 -10.84
N ILE A 70 32.62 -1.18 -10.91
CA ILE A 70 34.06 -1.25 -10.56
C ILE A 70 34.41 -0.45 -9.30
N VAL A 71 33.39 0.15 -8.66
CA VAL A 71 33.49 0.94 -7.42
C VAL A 71 32.30 0.58 -6.54
N ARG A 72 32.50 0.41 -5.23
CA ARG A 72 31.43 0.16 -4.25
C ARG A 72 31.61 0.98 -3.00
N GLU A 73 30.47 1.34 -2.38
CA GLU A 73 30.42 1.79 -0.99
C GLU A 73 30.05 0.61 -0.08
N LEU A 74 30.96 0.26 0.82
CA LEU A 74 30.85 -0.85 1.77
C LEU A 74 30.50 -0.32 3.17
N VAL A 75 29.75 -1.11 3.92
CA VAL A 75 29.34 -0.84 5.31
C VAL A 75 29.96 -1.86 6.28
N PRO A 76 30.09 -1.54 7.58
CA PRO A 76 30.67 -2.44 8.58
C PRO A 76 29.98 -3.81 8.62
N ALA A 77 30.75 -4.85 8.97
CA ALA A 77 30.27 -6.20 9.12
C ALA A 77 29.15 -6.26 10.16
N GLY A 78 28.04 -6.88 9.74
CA GLY A 78 26.73 -6.94 10.39
C GLY A 78 25.72 -7.62 9.45
N GLU A 79 24.47 -7.80 9.88
CA GLU A 79 23.57 -8.88 9.44
C GLU A 79 23.23 -9.07 7.93
N SER A 80 23.62 -8.19 6.98
CA SER A 80 23.65 -8.44 5.52
C SER A 80 23.80 -7.13 4.71
N PRO A 81 24.97 -6.78 4.14
CA PRO A 81 25.19 -5.54 3.39
C PRO A 81 24.33 -5.43 2.11
N MET A 82 24.17 -6.54 1.38
CA MET A 82 23.37 -6.56 0.14
C MET A 82 21.90 -6.24 0.40
N LEU A 83 21.39 -6.61 1.58
CA LEU A 83 20.00 -6.31 1.96
C LEU A 83 19.82 -4.85 2.41
N LYS A 84 20.85 -4.22 2.97
CA LYS A 84 20.80 -2.84 3.47
C LYS A 84 21.06 -1.78 2.39
N ASN A 85 21.80 -2.12 1.34
CA ASN A 85 21.99 -1.20 0.22
C ASN A 85 20.70 -1.06 -0.59
N VAL A 86 20.35 0.17 -0.94
CA VAL A 86 19.22 0.53 -1.78
C VAL A 86 19.68 0.55 -3.23
N SER A 87 18.92 -0.11 -4.12
CA SER A 87 19.13 0.01 -5.56
C SER A 87 18.39 1.24 -6.09
N TYR A 88 19.11 2.07 -6.82
CA TYR A 88 18.59 3.21 -7.56
C TYR A 88 18.68 2.88 -9.05
N HIS A 89 17.54 2.59 -9.68
CA HIS A 89 17.50 2.36 -11.14
C HIS A 89 17.30 3.69 -11.85
N ILE A 90 18.24 4.03 -12.72
CA ILE A 90 18.38 5.34 -13.34
C ILE A 90 18.24 5.18 -14.85
N SER A 91 17.19 5.74 -15.41
CA SER A 91 16.97 5.80 -16.86
C SER A 91 17.33 7.19 -17.36
N VAL A 92 18.31 7.28 -18.25
CA VAL A 92 18.81 8.52 -18.82
C VAL A 92 18.39 8.63 -20.28
N LYS A 93 17.59 9.63 -20.63
CA LYS A 93 17.13 9.89 -21.99
C LYS A 93 17.98 10.96 -22.66
N THR A 94 18.68 10.59 -23.73
CA THR A 94 19.39 11.52 -24.60
C THR A 94 18.42 12.10 -25.63
N GLY A 95 18.51 13.40 -25.91
CA GLY A 95 17.60 14.06 -26.84
C GLY A 95 17.69 13.53 -28.26
N ASP A 96 16.56 13.52 -28.97
CA ASP A 96 16.50 13.18 -30.39
C ASP A 96 16.76 14.41 -31.28
N ILE A 97 17.93 15.02 -31.13
CA ILE A 97 18.38 16.14 -31.96
C ILE A 97 19.76 15.87 -32.56
N PRO A 98 20.09 16.43 -33.74
CA PRO A 98 21.39 16.24 -34.36
C PRO A 98 22.53 16.65 -33.41
N GLY A 99 23.53 15.77 -33.25
CA GLY A 99 24.69 16.02 -32.38
C GLY A 99 24.49 15.67 -30.90
N ALA A 100 23.31 15.20 -30.49
CA ALA A 100 23.00 14.97 -29.08
C ALA A 100 23.84 13.89 -28.38
N SER A 101 24.45 12.97 -29.13
CA SER A 101 25.21 11.84 -28.58
C SER A 101 26.50 12.28 -27.88
N SER A 102 26.88 11.60 -26.81
CA SER A 102 28.14 11.84 -26.09
C SER A 102 29.04 10.62 -26.01
N ASP A 103 30.35 10.80 -26.19
CA ASP A 103 31.39 9.79 -25.93
C ASP A 103 32.10 10.00 -24.58
N SER A 104 31.69 11.02 -23.81
CA SER A 104 32.24 11.33 -22.49
C SER A 104 31.72 10.41 -21.40
N LYS A 105 32.46 10.31 -20.29
CA LYS A 105 32.02 9.54 -19.12
C LYS A 105 31.01 10.34 -18.32
N VAL A 106 29.77 9.88 -18.30
CA VAL A 106 28.67 10.48 -17.55
C VAL A 106 28.72 10.04 -16.09
N PHE A 107 28.43 10.96 -15.18
CA PHE A 107 28.28 10.71 -13.75
C PHE A 107 27.01 11.37 -13.20
N ILE A 108 26.52 10.82 -12.09
CA ILE A 108 25.39 11.37 -11.33
C ILE A 108 25.73 11.46 -9.84
N LYS A 109 25.21 12.48 -9.16
CA LYS A 109 25.21 12.61 -7.72
C LYS A 109 23.79 12.87 -7.22
N LEU A 110 23.37 12.12 -6.23
CA LEU A 110 22.05 12.18 -5.63
C LEU A 110 22.13 12.92 -4.29
N TYR A 111 21.20 13.87 -4.07
CA TYR A 111 21.06 14.58 -2.81
C TYR A 111 19.78 14.13 -2.11
N GLY A 112 19.90 13.59 -0.90
CA GLY A 112 18.80 12.97 -0.16
C GLY A 112 18.54 13.60 1.20
N GLU A 113 17.42 13.24 1.84
CA GLU A 113 17.06 13.69 3.20
C GLU A 113 17.99 13.12 4.29
N LYS A 114 18.47 11.89 4.12
CA LYS A 114 19.33 11.21 5.11
C LYS A 114 20.83 11.47 4.86
N ALA A 115 21.23 11.53 3.59
CA ALA A 115 22.61 11.73 3.17
C ALA A 115 22.71 12.14 1.69
N ASP A 116 23.91 12.52 1.25
CA ASP A 116 24.24 12.70 -0.17
C ASP A 116 25.12 11.56 -0.67
N SER A 117 25.01 11.23 -1.97
CA SER A 117 25.92 10.31 -2.64
C SER A 117 27.25 10.99 -3.00
N SER A 118 28.29 10.20 -3.26
CA SER A 118 29.44 10.65 -4.05
C SER A 118 29.07 10.76 -5.55
N LYS A 119 29.95 11.33 -6.39
CA LYS A 119 29.76 11.31 -7.87
C LYS A 119 29.90 9.86 -8.35
N GLN A 120 28.80 9.25 -8.75
CA GLN A 120 28.73 7.88 -9.24
C GLN A 120 28.85 7.87 -10.77
N PRO A 121 29.84 7.17 -11.35
CA PRO A 121 29.95 7.06 -12.80
C PRO A 121 28.90 6.08 -13.34
N LEU A 122 28.25 6.44 -14.45
CA LEU A 122 27.30 5.58 -15.16
C LEU A 122 28.05 4.76 -16.20
N LEU A 123 28.63 3.64 -15.76
CA LEU A 123 29.66 2.92 -16.51
C LEU A 123 29.15 1.86 -17.46
N VAL A 124 28.10 1.13 -17.08
CA VAL A 124 27.59 -0.02 -17.83
C VAL A 124 26.07 0.01 -17.79
N SER A 125 25.46 0.17 -18.97
CA SER A 125 24.00 0.14 -19.08
C SER A 125 23.48 -1.29 -18.88
N ASP A 126 22.33 -1.42 -18.24
CA ASP A 126 21.60 -2.68 -18.04
C ASP A 126 20.95 -3.17 -19.34
N ASN A 127 20.73 -2.28 -20.32
CA ASN A 127 20.04 -2.59 -21.57
C ASN A 127 20.94 -2.69 -22.84
N ASP A 128 22.24 -2.34 -22.76
CA ASP A 128 23.20 -2.43 -23.88
C ASP A 128 24.65 -2.34 -23.40
N LEU A 129 25.60 -2.91 -24.15
CA LEU A 129 27.00 -3.09 -23.77
C LEU A 129 27.99 -2.35 -24.70
N GLY A 130 27.52 -1.67 -25.75
CA GLY A 130 28.40 -1.13 -26.80
C GLY A 130 28.63 0.38 -26.81
N ASN A 131 27.56 1.19 -26.82
CA ASN A 131 27.60 2.66 -26.96
C ASN A 131 26.49 3.30 -26.13
N TYR A 132 26.83 4.17 -25.18
CA TYR A 132 25.89 4.83 -24.28
C TYR A 132 25.57 6.25 -24.74
N PHE A 133 24.44 6.79 -24.30
CA PHE A 133 24.05 8.19 -24.47
C PHE A 133 23.96 8.60 -25.95
N GLU A 134 23.43 7.71 -26.79
CA GLU A 134 23.19 7.98 -28.20
C GLU A 134 21.90 8.79 -28.41
N ARG A 135 21.87 9.57 -29.49
CA ARG A 135 20.72 10.39 -29.89
C ARG A 135 19.39 9.61 -29.82
N GLY A 136 18.42 10.16 -29.09
CA GLY A 136 17.06 9.63 -28.96
C GLY A 136 16.93 8.37 -28.09
N ARG A 137 18.04 7.90 -27.52
CA ARG A 137 18.11 6.66 -26.75
C ARG A 137 17.77 6.87 -25.28
N VAL A 138 17.30 5.81 -24.62
CA VAL A 138 17.22 5.67 -23.18
C VAL A 138 18.22 4.61 -22.71
N ASP A 139 19.14 4.99 -21.84
CA ASP A 139 20.13 4.11 -21.21
C ASP A 139 19.75 3.88 -19.74
N GLU A 140 19.88 2.65 -19.25
CA GLU A 140 19.43 2.25 -17.90
C GLU A 140 20.61 1.82 -17.05
N PHE A 141 20.67 2.26 -15.80
CA PHE A 141 21.77 1.97 -14.88
C PHE A 141 21.25 1.66 -13.48
N THR A 142 21.80 0.66 -12.81
CA THR A 142 21.48 0.37 -11.41
C THR A 142 22.65 0.73 -10.49
N LEU A 143 22.41 1.63 -9.53
CA LEU A 143 23.38 2.00 -8.49
C LEU A 143 22.98 1.40 -7.15
N ASP A 144 23.85 0.56 -6.58
CA ASP A 144 23.68 -0.04 -5.26
C ASP A 144 24.44 0.76 -4.21
N MET A 145 23.73 1.54 -3.40
CA MET A 145 24.35 2.42 -2.41
C MET A 145 23.48 2.55 -1.15
N MET A 146 23.98 3.23 -0.12
CA MET A 146 23.24 3.43 1.13
C MET A 146 21.90 4.16 0.91
N ASP A 147 20.93 3.94 1.79
CA ASP A 147 19.65 4.67 1.77
C ASP A 147 19.87 6.17 2.06
N ILE A 148 19.79 7.00 1.02
CA ILE A 148 19.86 8.46 1.15
C ILE A 148 18.52 9.10 1.54
N GLY A 149 17.46 8.31 1.73
CA GLY A 149 16.11 8.82 1.95
C GLY A 149 15.49 9.42 0.68
N LYS A 150 14.48 10.28 0.84
CA LYS A 150 13.81 10.92 -0.30
C LYS A 150 14.81 11.78 -1.09
N ILE A 151 14.79 11.64 -2.42
CA ILE A 151 15.68 12.42 -3.31
C ILE A 151 15.13 13.85 -3.43
N ASN A 152 15.95 14.82 -3.03
CA ASN A 152 15.61 16.24 -3.09
C ASN A 152 16.00 16.85 -4.45
N ARG A 153 17.16 16.46 -4.99
CA ARG A 153 17.70 16.92 -6.28
C ARG A 153 18.83 16.01 -6.76
N ILE A 154 19.20 16.15 -8.02
CA ILE A 154 20.36 15.45 -8.61
C ILE A 154 21.33 16.45 -9.23
N LEU A 155 22.60 16.05 -9.33
CA LEU A 155 23.61 16.66 -10.19
C LEU A 155 24.00 15.61 -11.23
N ILE A 156 23.88 15.92 -12.52
CA ILE A 156 24.28 15.03 -13.61
C ILE A 156 25.21 15.78 -14.57
N GLY A 157 26.25 15.12 -15.06
CA GLY A 157 27.24 15.73 -15.94
C GLY A 157 28.21 14.72 -16.52
N HIS A 158 29.23 15.21 -17.22
CA HIS A 158 30.26 14.38 -17.86
C HIS A 158 31.66 14.97 -17.71
N ASP A 159 32.70 14.16 -17.97
CA ASP A 159 34.11 14.55 -17.84
C ASP A 159 34.65 15.42 -18.99
N ASN A 160 33.85 15.63 -20.03
CA ASN A 160 34.19 16.39 -21.23
C ASN A 160 35.44 15.86 -21.95
N VAL A 161 35.63 14.54 -21.96
CA VAL A 161 36.69 13.86 -22.68
C VAL A 161 36.08 13.16 -23.90
N GLY A 162 36.71 13.29 -25.06
CA GLY A 162 36.26 12.67 -26.31
C GLY A 162 36.17 13.65 -27.48
N LEU A 163 35.89 13.13 -28.68
CA LEU A 163 35.72 13.96 -29.89
C LEU A 163 34.29 14.50 -30.01
N ARG A 164 33.33 13.92 -29.29
CA ARG A 164 31.92 14.32 -29.21
C ARG A 164 31.52 14.46 -27.76
N SER A 165 32.23 15.31 -27.01
CA SER A 165 32.00 15.45 -25.58
C SER A 165 30.67 16.13 -25.25
N GLY A 166 30.15 16.99 -26.14
CA GLY A 166 28.86 17.65 -25.98
C GLY A 166 27.71 16.66 -25.88
N TRP A 167 26.73 16.94 -25.01
CA TRP A 167 25.64 16.02 -24.73
C TRP A 167 24.32 16.75 -24.57
N PHE A 168 23.27 16.36 -25.32
CA PHE A 168 21.93 16.87 -25.05
C PHE A 168 21.15 15.91 -24.15
N LEU A 169 21.01 16.27 -22.88
CA LEU A 169 20.23 15.52 -21.91
C LEU A 169 18.76 15.95 -21.97
N ALA A 170 17.87 15.02 -22.31
CA ALA A 170 16.43 15.28 -22.33
C ALA A 170 15.81 15.13 -20.93
N SER A 171 16.01 13.99 -20.27
CA SER A 171 15.46 13.74 -18.94
C SER A 171 16.17 12.60 -18.22
N VAL A 172 16.08 12.59 -16.89
CA VAL A 172 16.48 11.46 -16.03
C VAL A 172 15.26 10.98 -15.25
N GLN A 173 15.06 9.67 -15.18
CA GLN A 173 14.06 9.03 -14.33
C GLN A 173 14.80 8.14 -13.33
N ILE A 174 14.39 8.19 -12.06
CA ILE A 174 15.01 7.36 -11.00
C ILE A 174 13.92 6.59 -10.28
N MET A 175 14.00 5.27 -10.31
CA MET A 175 13.14 4.35 -9.57
C MET A 175 13.87 3.86 -8.32
N VAL A 176 13.19 3.92 -7.17
CA VAL A 176 13.71 3.44 -5.88
C VAL A 176 12.68 2.50 -5.25
N PRO A 177 12.68 1.20 -5.61
CA PRO A 177 11.63 0.25 -5.24
C PRO A 177 11.44 0.10 -3.73
N VAL A 178 12.52 0.04 -2.95
CA VAL A 178 12.45 -0.05 -1.48
C VAL A 178 11.82 1.17 -0.80
N GLN A 179 11.84 2.33 -1.46
CA GLN A 179 11.15 3.54 -1.01
C GLN A 179 9.72 3.65 -1.57
N GLY A 180 9.34 2.80 -2.52
CA GLY A 180 8.07 2.88 -3.23
C GLY A 180 7.92 4.17 -4.03
N LYS A 181 9.02 4.74 -4.57
CA LYS A 181 9.00 6.03 -5.28
C LYS A 181 9.72 6.01 -6.62
N GLN A 182 9.15 6.71 -7.60
CA GLN A 182 9.79 7.03 -8.87
C GLN A 182 9.83 8.55 -9.07
N TYR A 183 10.98 9.07 -9.44
CA TYR A 183 11.27 10.50 -9.61
C TYR A 183 11.51 10.83 -11.08
N MET A 184 10.98 11.96 -11.55
CA MET A 184 11.19 12.46 -12.90
C MET A 184 11.93 13.81 -12.90
N PHE A 185 13.04 13.90 -13.64
CA PHE A 185 13.91 15.08 -13.75
C PHE A 185 14.03 15.54 -15.21
N PRO A 186 13.12 16.41 -15.69
CA PRO A 186 13.23 16.97 -17.04
C PRO A 186 14.41 17.95 -17.13
N CYS A 187 15.25 17.80 -18.15
CA CYS A 187 16.47 18.59 -18.34
C CYS A 187 16.40 19.45 -19.62
N ASN A 188 16.15 18.81 -20.78
CA ASN A 188 16.02 19.40 -22.11
C ASN A 188 17.08 20.48 -22.44
N ARG A 189 18.36 20.13 -22.26
CA ARG A 189 19.47 21.09 -22.42
C ARG A 189 20.77 20.41 -22.88
N TRP A 190 21.59 21.17 -23.59
CA TRP A 190 23.00 20.85 -23.86
C TRP A 190 23.88 21.01 -22.62
N LEU A 191 24.63 19.96 -22.31
CA LEU A 191 25.78 19.94 -21.41
C LEU A 191 27.01 19.90 -22.30
N ASP A 192 27.59 21.07 -22.53
CA ASP A 192 28.71 21.27 -23.45
C ASP A 192 29.47 22.54 -23.02
N LYS A 193 30.79 22.57 -23.21
CA LYS A 193 31.60 23.77 -23.00
C LYS A 193 31.41 24.80 -24.11
N ASP A 194 31.07 24.35 -25.31
CA ASP A 194 30.98 25.19 -26.51
C ASP A 194 29.53 25.58 -26.87
N GLU A 195 28.53 24.98 -26.20
CA GLU A 195 27.10 25.28 -26.37
C GLU A 195 26.39 25.71 -25.06
N ALA A 196 25.16 26.21 -25.20
CA ALA A 196 24.30 26.67 -24.10
C ALA A 196 24.99 27.66 -23.12
N ASP A 197 25.20 27.27 -21.86
CA ASP A 197 25.83 28.08 -20.82
C ASP A 197 27.29 27.69 -20.53
N GLY A 198 27.89 26.86 -21.39
CA GLY A 198 29.27 26.40 -21.27
C GLY A 198 29.50 25.41 -20.11
N ARG A 199 28.43 24.88 -19.50
CA ARG A 199 28.50 23.95 -18.38
C ARG A 199 28.33 22.52 -18.86
N VAL A 200 29.13 21.62 -18.30
CA VAL A 200 29.11 20.17 -18.57
C VAL A 200 28.41 19.36 -17.47
N GLU A 201 27.85 20.06 -16.48
CA GLU A 201 27.06 19.49 -15.38
C GLU A 201 25.89 20.41 -15.02
N VAL A 202 24.79 19.82 -14.56
CA VAL A 202 23.56 20.53 -14.19
C VAL A 202 22.92 19.94 -12.94
N GLU A 203 22.41 20.81 -12.07
CA GLU A 203 21.59 20.42 -10.92
C GLU A 203 20.10 20.54 -11.27
N VAL A 204 19.32 19.49 -11.00
CA VAL A 204 17.91 19.38 -11.40
C VAL A 204 17.07 18.88 -10.23
N TYR A 205 15.84 19.43 -10.10
CA TYR A 205 14.86 19.06 -9.09
C TYR A 205 13.76 18.18 -9.72
N PRO A 206 13.15 17.26 -8.94
CA PRO A 206 12.13 16.38 -9.49
C PRO A 206 10.85 17.19 -9.81
N SER A 207 10.30 17.02 -11.01
CA SER A 207 9.03 17.64 -11.40
C SER A 207 7.82 16.85 -10.95
N GLU A 208 7.97 15.53 -10.81
CA GLU A 208 6.92 14.59 -10.45
C GLU A 208 7.53 13.47 -9.59
N ILE A 209 6.82 13.06 -8.53
CA ILE A 209 7.16 11.90 -7.70
C ILE A 209 5.94 10.99 -7.72
N VAL A 210 6.07 9.84 -8.38
CA VAL A 210 4.99 8.87 -8.54
C VAL A 210 5.20 7.74 -7.53
N PRO A 211 4.17 7.36 -6.75
CA PRO A 211 4.24 6.15 -5.94
C PRO A 211 4.32 4.92 -6.84
N ILE A 212 5.24 4.02 -6.52
CA ILE A 212 5.40 2.72 -7.17
C ILE A 212 5.26 1.63 -6.12
N GLU A 213 5.31 0.37 -6.56
CA GLU A 213 5.28 -0.75 -5.63
C GLU A 213 6.47 -0.69 -4.70
N LYS A 214 6.19 -0.72 -3.39
CA LYS A 214 7.24 -0.80 -2.38
C LYS A 214 7.73 -2.24 -2.30
N LEU A 215 8.96 -2.48 -2.75
CA LEU A 215 9.60 -3.79 -2.71
C LEU A 215 10.57 -3.89 -1.52
N ILE A 216 11.05 -5.09 -1.22
CA ILE A 216 12.16 -5.31 -0.30
C ILE A 216 13.28 -6.06 -1.00
N ASN A 217 14.49 -5.93 -0.47
CA ASN A 217 15.65 -6.67 -0.96
C ASN A 217 15.60 -8.13 -0.48
N TYR A 218 15.79 -9.05 -1.43
CA TYR A 218 16.08 -10.45 -1.21
C TYR A 218 17.50 -10.76 -1.68
N GLU A 219 18.23 -11.54 -0.88
CA GLU A 219 19.51 -12.16 -1.27
C GLU A 219 19.23 -13.63 -1.56
N VAL A 220 19.46 -14.05 -2.79
CA VAL A 220 19.20 -15.40 -3.29
C VAL A 220 20.52 -16.06 -3.63
N SER A 221 20.91 -17.09 -2.88
CA SER A 221 22.08 -17.93 -3.19
C SER A 221 21.61 -19.25 -3.76
N VAL A 222 22.05 -19.61 -4.96
CA VAL A 222 21.68 -20.85 -5.65
C VAL A 222 22.91 -21.73 -5.82
N VAL A 223 22.83 -22.98 -5.38
CA VAL A 223 23.90 -23.98 -5.53
C VAL A 223 23.51 -24.95 -6.62
N THR A 224 24.31 -25.00 -7.69
CA THR A 224 24.20 -26.00 -8.74
C THR A 224 25.10 -27.18 -8.39
N GLY A 225 24.57 -28.40 -8.41
CA GLY A 225 25.31 -29.54 -7.89
C GLY A 225 26.56 -29.90 -8.69
N ASP A 226 27.54 -30.50 -8.03
CA ASP A 226 28.77 -30.98 -8.68
C ASP A 226 28.59 -32.39 -9.30
N VAL A 227 27.65 -32.52 -10.22
CA VAL A 227 27.45 -33.73 -11.02
C VAL A 227 27.64 -33.45 -12.51
N ARG A 228 27.96 -34.50 -13.29
CA ARG A 228 28.20 -34.34 -14.73
C ARG A 228 26.96 -33.75 -15.41
N ALA A 229 27.17 -32.67 -16.19
CA ALA A 229 26.12 -31.93 -16.90
C ALA A 229 25.08 -31.25 -16.00
N ALA A 230 25.43 -30.94 -14.75
CA ALA A 230 24.52 -30.28 -13.81
C ALA A 230 24.13 -28.85 -14.18
N GLY A 231 24.97 -28.12 -14.92
CA GLY A 231 24.75 -26.71 -15.23
C GLY A 231 23.72 -26.49 -16.34
N THR A 232 23.12 -25.30 -16.37
CA THR A 232 22.06 -24.95 -17.34
C THR A 232 22.28 -23.59 -17.98
N ASN A 233 21.91 -23.49 -19.26
CA ASN A 233 21.83 -22.23 -20.00
C ASN A 233 20.39 -21.72 -20.16
N ALA A 234 19.43 -22.42 -19.56
CA ALA A 234 18.01 -22.04 -19.62
C ALA A 234 17.74 -20.85 -18.70
N LYS A 235 16.65 -20.12 -18.98
CA LYS A 235 16.30 -18.96 -18.16
C LYS A 235 15.70 -19.43 -16.83
N VAL A 236 16.47 -19.34 -15.75
CA VAL A 236 16.05 -19.73 -14.39
C VAL A 236 15.18 -18.64 -13.75
N PHE A 237 14.08 -19.07 -13.13
CA PHE A 237 13.13 -18.21 -12.44
C PHE A 237 12.69 -18.81 -11.10
N MET A 238 12.29 -17.94 -10.19
CA MET A 238 11.80 -18.29 -8.86
C MET A 238 10.58 -17.45 -8.47
N GLN A 239 9.69 -18.00 -7.66
CA GLN A 239 8.59 -17.29 -7.02
C GLN A 239 8.56 -17.64 -5.53
N ILE A 240 8.51 -16.63 -4.68
CA ILE A 240 8.56 -16.78 -3.21
C ILE A 240 7.15 -16.67 -2.65
N TYR A 241 6.80 -17.55 -1.71
CA TYR A 241 5.50 -17.61 -1.04
C TYR A 241 5.69 -17.44 0.47
N GLY A 242 4.92 -16.53 1.05
CA GLY A 242 4.92 -16.28 2.50
C GLY A 242 3.54 -15.91 3.02
N GLU A 243 3.45 -15.64 4.32
CA GLU A 243 2.19 -15.44 5.04
C GLU A 243 1.34 -14.26 4.52
N THR A 244 1.96 -13.24 3.91
CA THR A 244 1.26 -12.05 3.39
C THR A 244 1.01 -12.12 1.89
N GLY A 245 1.44 -13.18 1.19
CA GLY A 245 1.21 -13.34 -0.24
C GLY A 245 2.32 -14.09 -0.98
N LYS A 246 2.52 -13.72 -2.24
CA LYS A 246 3.58 -14.27 -3.11
C LYS A 246 4.21 -13.18 -3.96
N THR A 247 5.46 -13.36 -4.34
CA THR A 247 6.14 -12.46 -5.30
C THR A 247 5.65 -12.72 -6.71
N GLU A 248 6.00 -11.84 -7.63
CA GLU A 248 6.09 -12.10 -9.07
C GLU A 248 7.12 -13.20 -9.40
N LEU A 249 7.20 -13.59 -10.68
CA LEU A 249 8.26 -14.46 -11.17
C LEU A 249 9.57 -13.68 -11.25
N ILE A 250 10.45 -13.94 -10.30
CA ILE A 250 11.78 -13.36 -10.18
C ILE A 250 12.72 -14.13 -11.12
N ILE A 251 13.29 -13.43 -12.10
CA ILE A 251 14.35 -14.01 -12.94
C ILE A 251 15.68 -13.93 -12.20
N LEU A 252 16.41 -15.04 -12.19
CA LEU A 252 17.73 -15.13 -11.58
C LEU A 252 18.79 -15.11 -12.69
N GLU A 253 19.28 -13.91 -13.02
CA GLU A 253 20.34 -13.71 -14.03
C GLU A 253 21.20 -12.49 -13.65
N ASN A 254 22.51 -12.57 -13.87
CA ASN A 254 23.44 -11.43 -13.80
C ASN A 254 24.41 -11.48 -15.01
N ARG A 255 25.46 -10.64 -15.02
CA ARG A 255 26.39 -10.56 -16.16
C ARG A 255 27.35 -11.75 -16.25
N SER A 256 27.52 -12.48 -15.15
CA SER A 256 28.35 -13.67 -15.09
C SER A 256 27.67 -14.85 -15.79
N ASN A 257 28.46 -15.87 -16.14
CA ASN A 257 27.92 -17.13 -16.62
C ASN A 257 27.34 -17.93 -15.43
N ASN A 258 26.01 -17.84 -15.24
CA ASN A 258 25.33 -18.38 -14.06
C ASN A 258 25.01 -19.88 -14.16
N PHE A 259 24.80 -20.51 -13.01
CA PHE A 259 24.33 -21.89 -12.86
C PHE A 259 25.28 -22.94 -13.45
N GLU A 260 26.57 -22.69 -13.35
CA GLU A 260 27.60 -23.63 -13.74
C GLU A 260 27.74 -24.79 -12.75
N ARG A 261 28.24 -25.93 -13.23
CA ARG A 261 28.41 -27.12 -12.40
C ARG A 261 29.26 -26.82 -11.16
N GLY A 262 28.74 -27.12 -9.97
CA GLY A 262 29.42 -26.90 -8.69
C GLY A 262 29.53 -25.44 -8.27
N ALA A 263 28.93 -24.51 -9.03
CA ALA A 263 28.97 -23.09 -8.72
C ALA A 263 27.90 -22.71 -7.69
N THR A 264 28.20 -21.64 -6.95
CA THR A 264 27.23 -20.92 -6.10
C THR A 264 27.05 -19.52 -6.66
N ASP A 265 25.85 -19.23 -7.16
CA ASP A 265 25.49 -17.92 -7.70
C ASP A 265 24.69 -17.13 -6.67
N ILE A 266 25.01 -15.85 -6.49
CA ILE A 266 24.33 -14.96 -5.54
C ILE A 266 23.66 -13.81 -6.31
N PHE A 267 22.39 -13.57 -6.02
CA PHE A 267 21.58 -12.53 -6.65
C PHE A 267 20.95 -11.62 -5.59
N LYS A 268 21.02 -10.31 -5.81
CA LYS A 268 20.15 -9.33 -5.14
C LYS A 268 18.90 -9.15 -6.00
N ARG A 269 17.71 -9.29 -5.42
CA ARG A 269 16.43 -9.12 -6.11
C ARG A 269 15.48 -8.28 -5.28
N GLU A 270 14.85 -7.30 -5.91
CA GLU A 270 13.76 -6.54 -5.31
C GLU A 270 12.45 -7.22 -5.67
N ALA A 271 11.67 -7.59 -4.66
CA ALA A 271 10.37 -8.23 -4.83
C ALA A 271 9.42 -7.85 -3.69
N ALA A 272 8.14 -8.17 -3.84
CA ALA A 272 7.12 -7.88 -2.82
C ALA A 272 7.48 -8.52 -1.46
N ASP A 273 7.21 -7.83 -0.35
CA ASP A 273 7.38 -8.42 1.00
C ASP A 273 6.26 -9.43 1.28
N VAL A 274 6.63 -10.71 1.24
CA VAL A 274 5.69 -11.82 1.48
C VAL A 274 5.60 -12.27 2.94
N GLY A 275 6.22 -11.54 3.88
CA GLY A 275 6.25 -11.95 5.29
C GLY A 275 7.03 -13.26 5.46
N LYS A 276 6.74 -14.02 6.54
CA LYS A 276 7.43 -15.28 6.81
C LYS A 276 7.29 -16.25 5.63
N ILE A 277 8.41 -16.66 5.04
CA ILE A 277 8.46 -17.55 3.87
C ILE A 277 8.17 -18.99 4.29
N TYR A 278 7.27 -19.66 3.57
CA TYR A 278 6.97 -21.09 3.78
C TYR A 278 7.15 -21.95 2.52
N LYS A 279 7.23 -21.35 1.32
CA LYS A 279 7.45 -22.07 0.06
C LYS A 279 8.20 -21.22 -0.95
N ILE A 280 8.96 -21.87 -1.80
CA ILE A 280 9.39 -21.31 -3.08
C ILE A 280 8.97 -22.23 -4.23
N ARG A 281 8.75 -21.64 -5.40
CA ARG A 281 8.63 -22.34 -6.67
C ARG A 281 9.83 -21.93 -7.52
N ILE A 282 10.64 -22.88 -7.96
CA ILE A 282 11.81 -22.61 -8.79
C ILE A 282 11.80 -23.49 -10.03
N GLY A 283 12.25 -22.97 -11.16
CA GLY A 283 12.36 -23.71 -12.41
C GLY A 283 13.06 -22.94 -13.50
N HIS A 284 13.00 -23.46 -14.72
CA HIS A 284 13.57 -22.82 -15.90
C HIS A 284 12.65 -22.98 -17.12
N ASP A 285 12.88 -22.19 -18.17
CA ASP A 285 12.01 -22.15 -19.35
C ASP A 285 12.21 -23.33 -20.34
N GLY A 286 13.16 -24.23 -20.05
CA GLY A 286 13.44 -25.41 -20.87
C GLY A 286 13.88 -25.09 -22.30
N LYS A 287 14.55 -23.96 -22.51
CA LYS A 287 15.13 -23.56 -23.80
C LYS A 287 16.66 -23.58 -23.73
N GLY A 288 17.29 -23.73 -24.90
CA GLY A 288 18.75 -23.78 -25.03
C GLY A 288 19.31 -25.19 -25.16
N ILE A 289 20.59 -25.30 -25.47
CA ILE A 289 21.33 -26.58 -25.50
C ILE A 289 21.79 -26.88 -24.07
N GLY A 290 21.50 -28.07 -23.57
CA GLY A 290 21.79 -28.43 -22.17
C GLY A 290 20.90 -27.66 -21.20
N ASP A 291 19.58 -27.70 -21.43
CA ASP A 291 18.59 -27.02 -20.58
C ASP A 291 18.38 -27.74 -19.23
N GLY A 292 18.70 -29.04 -19.15
CA GLY A 292 18.62 -29.82 -17.92
C GLY A 292 19.52 -29.25 -16.82
N TRP A 293 18.96 -29.11 -15.61
CA TRP A 293 19.62 -28.47 -14.48
C TRP A 293 19.57 -29.37 -13.25
N PHE A 294 20.71 -29.59 -12.59
CA PHE A 294 20.74 -30.25 -11.29
C PHE A 294 20.83 -29.21 -10.17
N LEU A 295 19.68 -28.91 -9.58
CA LEU A 295 19.57 -28.00 -8.46
C LEU A 295 19.91 -28.74 -7.15
N GLU A 296 20.92 -28.24 -6.44
CA GLU A 296 21.32 -28.79 -5.14
C GLU A 296 20.54 -28.12 -4.00
N SER A 297 20.72 -26.81 -3.81
CA SER A 297 20.06 -26.06 -2.73
C SER A 297 19.94 -24.56 -3.05
N ILE A 298 19.08 -23.88 -2.30
CA ILE A 298 18.87 -22.43 -2.37
C ILE A 298 18.86 -21.87 -0.96
N THR A 299 19.51 -20.73 -0.74
CA THR A 299 19.40 -19.95 0.49
C THR A 299 18.81 -18.59 0.18
N LEU A 300 17.74 -18.23 0.88
CA LEU A 300 17.10 -16.91 0.82
C LEU A 300 17.35 -16.14 2.09
N LYS A 301 17.75 -14.87 1.97
CA LYS A 301 17.81 -13.93 3.09
C LYS A 301 16.97 -12.68 2.83
N ARG A 302 16.36 -12.14 3.88
CA ARG A 302 15.60 -10.87 3.86
C ARG A 302 15.70 -10.13 5.20
N LEU A 303 15.45 -8.82 5.20
CA LEU A 303 15.31 -8.05 6.44
C LEU A 303 13.84 -8.07 6.89
N ALA A 304 13.59 -8.56 8.10
CA ALA A 304 12.28 -8.57 8.73
C ALA A 304 12.21 -7.50 9.84
N THR A 305 11.06 -6.83 9.95
CA THR A 305 10.80 -5.81 10.98
C THR A 305 9.97 -6.43 12.09
N GLN A 306 10.51 -6.60 13.31
CA GLN A 306 9.71 -7.07 14.45
C GLN A 306 9.31 -5.91 15.36
N THR A 307 7.99 -5.68 15.49
CA THR A 307 7.42 -4.85 16.55
C THR A 307 7.32 -5.67 17.84
N LYS A 308 8.12 -5.35 18.86
CA LYS A 308 8.01 -5.97 20.18
C LYS A 308 6.69 -5.57 20.85
N GLU A 309 5.66 -6.43 20.77
CA GLU A 309 4.54 -6.35 21.71
C GLU A 309 5.04 -6.71 23.11
N SER A 310 5.33 -5.71 23.94
CA SER A 310 5.69 -5.98 25.33
C SER A 310 4.49 -6.53 26.10
N ASP A 311 4.64 -7.73 26.65
CA ASP A 311 3.74 -8.38 27.60
C ASP A 311 3.49 -7.51 28.85
N LYS A 312 2.58 -6.54 28.76
CA LYS A 312 2.08 -5.74 29.88
C LYS A 312 0.65 -6.14 30.27
N LYS A 313 0.34 -7.44 30.28
CA LYS A 313 -0.88 -8.00 30.90
C LYS A 313 -0.63 -8.60 32.28
N LYS A 314 0.15 -7.93 33.14
CA LYS A 314 0.14 -8.18 34.60
C LYS A 314 0.65 -6.99 35.44
N LYS A 315 0.27 -5.75 35.10
CA LYS A 315 0.33 -4.61 36.05
C LYS A 315 -0.46 -3.36 35.63
N LYS A 316 -1.57 -3.47 34.89
CA LYS A 316 -2.55 -2.38 34.74
C LYS A 316 -3.68 -2.54 35.75
N LYS A 317 -3.39 -2.19 37.01
CA LYS A 317 -4.41 -1.82 38.02
C LYS A 317 -3.84 -0.75 38.96
N LYS A 318 -3.42 0.39 38.41
CA LYS A 318 -3.59 1.73 39.00
C LYS A 318 -2.92 2.80 38.14
N LYS A 319 -3.64 3.94 38.06
CA LYS A 319 -3.33 5.24 37.47
C LYS A 319 -3.47 5.38 35.95
N LYS A 320 -4.40 6.27 35.60
CA LYS A 320 -4.79 6.79 34.29
C LYS A 320 -4.79 8.31 34.45
N SER A 321 -4.02 9.02 33.62
CA SER A 321 -4.26 10.40 33.18
C SER A 321 -3.15 10.83 32.20
N ASP A 322 -3.55 10.95 30.93
CA ASP A 322 -3.25 11.94 29.89
C ASP A 322 -1.83 12.52 29.74
N GLU A 323 -1.16 12.17 28.64
CA GLU A 323 -0.55 13.05 27.60
C GLU A 323 -0.07 12.16 26.42
N GLU A 324 -0.40 12.55 25.19
CA GLU A 324 0.04 11.91 23.94
C GLU A 324 1.46 12.38 23.59
N GLU A 325 2.48 11.59 23.93
CA GLU A 325 3.78 11.62 23.26
C GLU A 325 3.79 10.51 22.21
N GLU A 326 4.07 10.84 20.94
CA GLU A 326 4.43 9.86 19.92
C GLU A 326 5.76 9.20 20.33
N GLU A 327 5.68 8.08 21.08
CA GLU A 327 6.81 7.17 21.26
C GLU A 327 7.13 6.50 19.92
N GLU A 328 8.22 6.93 19.27
CA GLU A 328 8.86 6.15 18.20
C GLU A 328 9.22 4.76 18.75
N THR A 329 8.41 3.77 18.40
CA THR A 329 8.74 2.36 18.60
C THR A 329 9.99 2.06 17.78
N LYS A 330 11.16 1.94 18.43
CA LYS A 330 12.37 1.41 17.77
C LYS A 330 12.10 -0.03 17.35
N ALA A 331 11.77 -0.21 16.08
CA ALA A 331 11.74 -1.51 15.44
C ALA A 331 13.18 -2.05 15.34
N GLU A 332 13.39 -3.29 15.79
CA GLU A 332 14.65 -4.00 15.54
C GLU A 332 14.50 -4.72 14.19
N GLU A 333 15.45 -4.47 13.28
CA GLU A 333 15.59 -5.20 12.01
C GLU A 333 16.37 -6.49 12.29
N ILE A 334 15.81 -7.64 11.87
CA ILE A 334 16.44 -8.96 11.99
C ILE A 334 16.55 -9.56 10.58
N THR A 335 17.71 -10.15 10.23
CA THR A 335 17.82 -10.93 8.99
C THR A 335 17.23 -12.33 9.15
N ASP A 336 16.17 -12.63 8.41
CA ASP A 336 15.64 -14.00 8.26
C ASP A 336 16.46 -14.76 7.22
N VAL A 337 16.77 -16.04 7.48
CA VAL A 337 17.49 -16.94 6.56
C VAL A 337 16.71 -18.24 6.37
N TYR A 338 16.45 -18.61 5.12
CA TYR A 338 15.71 -19.83 4.75
C TYR A 338 16.56 -20.67 3.80
N THR A 339 16.73 -21.96 4.10
CA THR A 339 17.44 -22.91 3.24
C THR A 339 16.47 -23.91 2.64
N PHE A 340 16.56 -24.14 1.34
CA PHE A 340 15.72 -25.06 0.59
C PHE A 340 16.60 -26.11 -0.08
N VAL A 341 16.30 -27.38 0.17
CA VAL A 341 17.08 -28.50 -0.37
C VAL A 341 16.28 -29.16 -1.49
N ALA A 342 16.88 -29.32 -2.67
CA ALA A 342 16.26 -29.96 -3.82
C ALA A 342 16.92 -31.31 -4.15
N HIS A 343 18.25 -31.32 -4.35
CA HIS A 343 19.04 -32.48 -4.78
C HIS A 343 18.41 -33.28 -5.94
N ARG A 344 17.99 -32.59 -7.01
CA ARG A 344 17.28 -33.24 -8.12
C ARG A 344 17.46 -32.55 -9.46
N TRP A 345 17.21 -33.31 -10.51
CA TRP A 345 17.13 -32.82 -11.88
C TRP A 345 15.81 -32.08 -12.14
N LEU A 346 15.92 -30.92 -12.78
CA LEU A 346 14.86 -30.21 -13.46
C LEU A 346 15.15 -30.30 -14.96
N ALA A 347 14.50 -31.25 -15.64
CA ALA A 347 14.79 -31.60 -17.03
C ALA A 347 13.59 -32.31 -17.66
N LYS A 348 13.49 -32.36 -19.00
CA LYS A 348 12.37 -33.05 -19.70
C LYS A 348 12.61 -34.55 -19.87
N ASP A 349 13.86 -34.96 -19.86
CA ASP A 349 14.35 -36.29 -20.19
C ASP A 349 14.98 -37.03 -18.99
N GLU A 350 15.30 -36.32 -17.92
CA GLU A 350 15.84 -36.87 -16.67
C GLU A 350 14.92 -36.61 -15.45
N GLY A 351 15.21 -37.29 -14.33
CA GLY A 351 14.44 -37.14 -13.09
C GLY A 351 12.97 -37.56 -13.22
N ASP A 352 12.07 -36.74 -12.69
CA ASP A 352 10.60 -36.91 -12.79
C ASP A 352 9.99 -36.20 -14.01
N LYS A 353 10.84 -35.64 -14.88
CA LYS A 353 10.48 -34.91 -16.12
C LYS A 353 9.78 -33.57 -15.91
N GLU A 354 9.88 -32.99 -14.71
CA GLU A 354 9.39 -31.67 -14.39
C GLU A 354 10.50 -30.62 -14.45
N LEU A 355 10.19 -29.44 -14.98
CA LEU A 355 11.13 -28.30 -15.08
C LEU A 355 10.99 -27.30 -13.93
N VAL A 356 9.97 -27.50 -13.11
CA VAL A 356 9.57 -26.62 -12.02
C VAL A 356 9.33 -27.48 -10.80
N VAL A 357 9.86 -27.06 -9.66
CA VAL A 357 9.66 -27.73 -8.38
C VAL A 357 9.24 -26.73 -7.31
N GLU A 358 8.42 -27.20 -6.38
CA GLU A 358 8.05 -26.46 -5.17
C GLU A 358 8.87 -27.00 -3.99
N LEU A 359 9.54 -26.10 -3.26
CA LEU A 359 10.42 -26.43 -2.14
C LEU A 359 9.96 -25.71 -0.87
N VAL A 360 10.21 -26.33 0.27
CA VAL A 360 9.89 -25.80 1.61
C VAL A 360 11.18 -25.63 2.43
N PRO A 361 11.22 -24.68 3.39
CA PRO A 361 12.43 -24.43 4.18
C PRO A 361 12.83 -25.63 5.05
N GLU A 362 14.12 -25.91 5.14
CA GLU A 362 14.72 -26.88 6.04
C GLU A 362 14.77 -26.29 7.46
N GLY A 363 14.10 -26.90 8.45
CA GLY A 363 14.18 -26.47 9.85
C GLY A 363 12.87 -26.36 10.65
N GLU A 364 11.68 -26.54 10.07
CA GLU A 364 10.42 -26.62 10.85
C GLU A 364 10.12 -28.04 11.39
N SER A 365 11.16 -28.75 11.83
CA SER A 365 11.06 -29.97 12.62
C SER A 365 11.81 -29.80 13.94
N ASP A 366 11.49 -28.74 14.68
CA ASP A 366 11.94 -28.55 16.06
C ASP A 366 11.32 -29.61 16.97
N LEU A 367 11.90 -30.81 17.00
CA LEU A 367 11.80 -31.76 18.12
C LEU A 367 12.93 -32.81 18.19
N GLU A 368 13.97 -32.77 17.35
CA GLU A 368 15.12 -33.70 17.47
C GLU A 368 16.48 -33.06 17.84
N GLY A 369 16.57 -31.72 17.88
CA GLY A 369 17.80 -31.01 18.25
C GLY A 369 18.17 -31.03 19.75
N PHE A 370 17.22 -31.30 20.64
CA PHE A 370 17.47 -31.30 22.10
C PHE A 370 18.04 -32.63 22.64
N SER A 371 18.14 -33.68 21.82
CA SER A 371 18.64 -35.00 22.25
C SER A 371 20.15 -35.18 22.10
N LYS A 372 20.86 -34.36 21.30
CA LYS A 372 22.31 -34.54 21.06
C LYS A 372 23.22 -33.63 21.90
N ALA A 373 22.70 -32.57 22.51
CA ALA A 373 23.48 -31.69 23.39
C ALA A 373 23.49 -32.10 24.88
N CYS A 374 22.71 -33.11 25.29
CA CYS A 374 22.65 -33.56 26.69
C CYS A 374 23.23 -34.96 26.96
N LEU A 375 23.87 -35.60 25.98
CA LEU A 375 24.54 -36.91 26.15
C LEU A 375 26.07 -36.84 26.06
N GLY A 376 26.61 -35.63 26.14
CA GLY A 376 28.04 -35.37 26.09
C GLY A 376 28.64 -34.94 27.42
N HIS A 377 28.16 -35.40 28.59
CA HIS A 377 28.90 -35.39 29.86
C HIS A 377 28.12 -36.14 30.95
N LEU A 378 28.49 -37.40 31.23
CA LEU A 378 28.49 -38.07 32.53
C LEU A 378 28.73 -39.57 32.32
N GLY A 379 29.97 -40.01 32.58
CA GLY A 379 30.26 -41.42 32.77
C GLY A 379 29.67 -41.89 34.10
N CYS A 380 28.69 -42.78 34.07
CA CYS A 380 28.38 -43.65 35.21
C CYS A 380 27.70 -44.95 34.75
N LYS A 381 28.33 -46.08 35.07
CA LYS A 381 27.80 -47.44 34.86
C LYS A 381 26.72 -47.73 35.91
N SER A 382 25.46 -47.92 35.51
CA SER A 382 24.49 -48.79 36.22
C SER A 382 23.16 -48.92 35.46
N HIS A 383 22.69 -50.15 35.30
CA HIS A 383 21.35 -50.47 34.80
C HIS A 383 20.31 -50.34 35.93
N ARG A 384 19.69 -49.16 36.09
CA ARG A 384 18.33 -48.98 36.67
C ARG A 384 17.98 -47.49 36.78
N CYS A 385 17.23 -46.97 35.82
CA CYS A 385 16.22 -45.91 35.99
C CYS A 385 15.71 -45.48 34.60
N LYS A 386 14.82 -46.29 34.01
CA LYS A 386 13.91 -45.87 32.94
C LYS A 386 12.50 -46.03 33.51
N LEU A 387 12.00 -45.05 34.26
CA LEU A 387 10.58 -44.87 34.63
C LEU A 387 10.48 -43.73 35.67
N GLN A 388 10.59 -42.47 35.22
CA GLN A 388 9.99 -41.27 35.86
C GLN A 388 10.57 -39.98 35.25
N THR A 389 10.16 -39.63 34.03
CA THR A 389 10.29 -38.25 33.47
C THR A 389 9.32 -37.99 32.32
N LYS A 390 8.21 -38.75 32.22
CA LYS A 390 7.20 -38.60 31.15
C LYS A 390 5.95 -37.79 31.55
N SER A 391 6.01 -37.00 32.62
CA SER A 391 4.79 -36.44 33.24
C SER A 391 4.79 -34.94 33.52
N PHE A 392 5.71 -34.15 32.97
CA PHE A 392 5.75 -32.69 33.18
C PHE A 392 6.34 -31.95 31.97
N LEU A 393 5.65 -32.00 30.82
CA LEU A 393 5.79 -31.06 29.69
C LEU A 393 4.65 -31.35 28.69
N LYS A 394 3.43 -31.09 29.15
CA LYS A 394 2.22 -31.06 28.33
C LYS A 394 1.34 -29.95 28.88
N LEU A 395 1.79 -28.70 28.77
CA LEU A 395 0.96 -27.52 28.94
C LEU A 395 1.70 -26.33 28.36
N THR A 396 0.98 -25.58 27.52
CA THR A 396 1.31 -24.29 26.86
C THR A 396 2.21 -24.33 25.61
N VAL A 397 1.69 -24.93 24.51
CA VAL A 397 1.75 -24.34 23.15
C VAL A 397 0.46 -24.75 22.42
N PRO A 398 -0.31 -23.86 21.76
CA PRO A 398 -1.47 -24.27 20.97
C PRO A 398 -1.03 -25.21 19.85
N ALA A 399 -1.72 -26.34 19.69
CA ALA A 399 -1.48 -27.36 18.67
C ALA A 399 -1.75 -26.89 17.21
N PHE A 400 -1.81 -25.58 16.96
CA PHE A 400 -2.23 -24.99 15.69
C PHE A 400 -1.08 -24.77 14.69
N TRP A 401 0.18 -24.97 15.10
CA TRP A 401 1.35 -24.64 14.27
C TRP A 401 2.28 -25.83 13.98
N ALA A 402 1.87 -27.07 14.29
CA ALA A 402 2.74 -28.26 14.20
C ALA A 402 2.25 -29.29 13.16
N THR A 403 1.99 -28.86 11.92
CA THR A 403 1.82 -29.79 10.79
C THR A 403 2.78 -29.38 9.69
N GLY A 404 3.85 -30.15 9.48
CA GLY A 404 4.85 -29.86 8.45
C GLY A 404 4.26 -29.79 7.04
N PHE A 405 4.82 -28.91 6.21
CA PHE A 405 4.52 -28.77 4.79
C PHE A 405 5.02 -30.01 4.02
N HIS A 406 4.17 -31.03 3.90
CA HIS A 406 4.46 -32.26 3.16
C HIS A 406 3.73 -32.30 1.81
N GLU A 407 4.22 -33.12 0.88
CA GLU A 407 3.52 -33.41 -0.39
C GLU A 407 2.14 -34.02 -0.09
N ASN A 408 1.09 -33.49 -0.72
CA ASN A 408 -0.27 -34.00 -0.67
C ASN A 408 -0.77 -34.33 -2.09
N THR A 409 -1.77 -35.20 -2.19
CA THR A 409 -2.41 -35.58 -3.45
C THR A 409 -3.89 -35.23 -3.40
N TYR A 410 -4.32 -34.43 -4.36
CA TYR A 410 -5.71 -34.01 -4.56
C TYR A 410 -6.33 -34.77 -5.73
N GLU A 411 -7.48 -35.39 -5.52
CA GLU A 411 -8.28 -35.98 -6.58
C GLU A 411 -9.36 -34.98 -7.00
N VAL A 412 -9.36 -34.58 -8.28
CA VAL A 412 -10.25 -33.55 -8.82
C VAL A 412 -11.26 -34.17 -9.75
N HIS A 413 -12.54 -34.04 -9.43
CA HIS A 413 -13.66 -34.50 -10.24
C HIS A 413 -14.30 -33.28 -10.91
N VAL A 414 -14.25 -33.23 -12.23
CA VAL A 414 -14.83 -32.13 -13.02
C VAL A 414 -16.13 -32.64 -13.66
N LEU A 415 -17.25 -32.00 -13.32
CA LEU A 415 -18.57 -32.37 -13.82
C LEU A 415 -19.06 -31.38 -14.88
N THR A 416 -19.23 -31.86 -16.10
CA THR A 416 -19.78 -31.07 -17.21
C THR A 416 -21.29 -31.24 -17.24
N GLY A 417 -22.03 -30.13 -17.32
CA GLY A 417 -23.49 -30.18 -17.18
C GLY A 417 -24.21 -30.84 -18.34
N ASN A 418 -25.50 -31.09 -18.15
CA ASN A 418 -26.34 -31.86 -19.08
C ASN A 418 -27.17 -30.99 -20.04
N VAL A 419 -26.85 -29.71 -20.18
CA VAL A 419 -27.51 -28.81 -21.15
C VAL A 419 -27.05 -29.09 -22.59
N TRP A 420 -27.81 -28.63 -23.58
CA TRP A 420 -27.43 -28.81 -24.99
C TRP A 420 -26.17 -28.01 -25.30
N GLY A 421 -25.17 -28.64 -25.92
CA GLY A 421 -23.88 -28.01 -26.27
C GLY A 421 -22.88 -27.87 -25.12
N ALA A 422 -23.08 -28.55 -24.00
CA ALA A 422 -22.28 -28.35 -22.78
C ALA A 422 -20.81 -28.78 -22.84
N GLY A 423 -20.42 -29.67 -23.76
CA GLY A 423 -19.07 -30.24 -23.79
C GLY A 423 -18.05 -29.39 -24.56
N THR A 424 -16.76 -29.53 -24.22
CA THR A 424 -15.67 -28.72 -24.80
C THR A 424 -14.50 -29.57 -25.32
N ASP A 425 -13.87 -29.10 -26.39
CA ASP A 425 -12.62 -29.66 -26.92
C ASP A 425 -11.38 -28.79 -26.64
N ALA A 426 -11.56 -27.69 -25.89
CA ALA A 426 -10.48 -26.81 -25.49
C ALA A 426 -9.60 -27.44 -24.40
N ASN A 427 -8.35 -26.98 -24.27
CA ASN A 427 -7.50 -27.43 -23.17
C ASN A 427 -7.96 -26.76 -21.87
N VAL A 428 -8.29 -27.57 -20.86
CA VAL A 428 -8.73 -27.10 -19.54
C VAL A 428 -7.55 -27.06 -18.56
N PHE A 429 -7.51 -25.99 -17.75
CA PHE A 429 -6.49 -25.71 -16.75
C PHE A 429 -7.15 -25.42 -15.40
N LEU A 430 -6.52 -25.89 -14.32
CA LEU A 430 -6.98 -25.73 -12.94
C LEU A 430 -5.85 -25.19 -12.06
N SER A 431 -6.19 -24.28 -11.14
CA SER A 431 -5.34 -23.88 -10.01
C SER A 431 -6.14 -24.02 -8.71
N ILE A 432 -5.62 -24.70 -7.71
CA ILE A 432 -6.25 -24.87 -6.40
C ILE A 432 -5.51 -23.99 -5.39
N TYR A 433 -6.25 -23.29 -4.54
CA TYR A 433 -5.72 -22.33 -3.56
C TYR A 433 -6.10 -22.76 -2.15
N GLY A 434 -5.12 -22.79 -1.24
CA GLY A 434 -5.30 -23.08 0.17
C GLY A 434 -5.39 -21.81 1.04
N ILE A 435 -5.95 -21.92 2.23
CA ILE A 435 -5.96 -20.86 3.24
C ILE A 435 -4.56 -20.76 3.85
N GLY A 436 -3.82 -19.71 3.49
CA GLY A 436 -2.51 -19.40 4.09
C GLY A 436 -1.38 -20.37 3.73
N ARG A 437 -1.60 -21.35 2.84
CA ARG A 437 -0.60 -22.35 2.39
C ARG A 437 -0.36 -22.36 0.87
N GLY A 438 -0.70 -21.26 0.19
CA GLY A 438 -0.35 -21.02 -1.20
C GLY A 438 -1.29 -21.68 -2.22
N ASP A 439 -0.77 -21.90 -3.43
CA ASP A 439 -1.52 -22.46 -4.56
C ASP A 439 -0.77 -23.62 -5.24
N THR A 440 -1.48 -24.47 -5.97
CA THR A 440 -0.86 -25.46 -6.85
C THR A 440 -0.13 -24.80 -8.02
N GLY A 441 -0.52 -23.59 -8.39
CA GLY A 441 -0.25 -23.00 -9.69
C GLY A 441 -1.10 -23.67 -10.76
N GLU A 442 -0.94 -23.23 -12.00
CA GLU A 442 -1.75 -23.72 -13.10
C GLU A 442 -1.35 -25.16 -13.49
N ARG A 443 -2.35 -26.04 -13.59
CA ARG A 443 -2.21 -27.45 -13.99
C ARG A 443 -3.13 -27.71 -15.16
N GLN A 444 -2.56 -28.12 -16.29
CA GLN A 444 -3.38 -28.58 -17.42
C GLN A 444 -3.94 -29.97 -17.12
N LEU A 445 -5.25 -30.13 -17.27
CA LEU A 445 -5.97 -31.37 -16.99
C LEU A 445 -5.86 -32.34 -18.16
N LYS A 446 -4.68 -32.96 -18.31
CA LYS A 446 -4.34 -33.83 -19.46
C LYS A 446 -4.76 -35.30 -19.29
N ARG A 447 -4.54 -35.86 -18.10
CA ARG A 447 -4.65 -37.30 -17.82
C ARG A 447 -5.83 -37.57 -16.88
N SER A 448 -6.92 -38.08 -17.44
CA SER A 448 -8.13 -38.48 -16.73
C SER A 448 -8.42 -39.97 -16.87
N ASN A 449 -9.42 -40.43 -16.12
CA ASN A 449 -10.06 -41.73 -16.30
C ASN A 449 -10.73 -41.91 -17.69
N ASN A 450 -11.12 -40.84 -18.37
CA ASN A 450 -11.69 -40.90 -19.73
C ASN A 450 -10.72 -40.41 -20.81
N PHE A 451 -10.77 -41.00 -22.01
CA PHE A 451 -9.94 -40.58 -23.15
C PHE A 451 -10.39 -39.25 -23.75
N ASN A 452 -11.69 -39.15 -24.07
CA ASN A 452 -12.34 -37.91 -24.45
C ASN A 452 -12.92 -37.26 -23.20
N LYS A 453 -12.51 -36.01 -22.93
CA LYS A 453 -12.73 -35.33 -21.65
C LYS A 453 -13.78 -34.24 -21.82
N PHE A 454 -14.46 -33.90 -20.75
CA PHE A 454 -15.37 -32.76 -20.65
C PHE A 454 -16.56 -32.84 -21.61
N GLU A 455 -17.10 -34.03 -21.84
CA GLU A 455 -18.32 -34.22 -22.63
C GLU A 455 -19.57 -33.90 -21.82
N LYS A 456 -20.66 -33.59 -22.52
CA LYS A 456 -21.97 -33.32 -21.91
C LYS A 456 -22.37 -34.42 -20.91
N GLY A 457 -22.65 -34.04 -19.66
CA GLY A 457 -23.07 -34.95 -18.58
C GLY A 457 -21.96 -35.88 -18.05
N GLN A 458 -20.70 -35.65 -18.41
CA GLN A 458 -19.57 -36.49 -18.03
C GLN A 458 -18.91 -36.01 -16.72
N VAL A 459 -18.34 -36.97 -15.99
CA VAL A 459 -17.44 -36.74 -14.85
C VAL A 459 -16.03 -37.19 -15.22
N ASP A 460 -15.07 -36.26 -15.19
CA ASP A 460 -13.65 -36.52 -15.46
C ASP A 460 -12.83 -36.37 -14.18
N VAL A 461 -12.03 -37.41 -13.86
CA VAL A 461 -11.25 -37.49 -12.62
C VAL A 461 -9.76 -37.34 -12.91
N PHE A 462 -9.12 -36.42 -12.20
CA PHE A 462 -7.69 -36.09 -12.33
C PHE A 462 -6.97 -36.19 -10.99
N THR A 463 -5.67 -36.50 -11.01
CA THR A 463 -4.83 -36.53 -9.80
C THR A 463 -3.80 -35.41 -9.88
N ILE A 464 -3.79 -34.52 -8.88
CA ILE A 464 -2.85 -33.40 -8.77
C ILE A 464 -2.00 -33.58 -7.51
N LYS A 465 -0.68 -33.64 -7.70
CA LYS A 465 0.28 -33.59 -6.60
C LYS A 465 0.73 -32.16 -6.37
N ALA A 466 0.69 -31.72 -5.13
CA ALA A 466 1.13 -30.39 -4.70
C ALA A 466 1.54 -30.42 -3.24
N ILE A 467 2.10 -29.33 -2.72
CA ILE A 467 2.22 -29.16 -1.26
C ILE A 467 0.85 -29.21 -0.59
N ASP A 468 0.80 -29.62 0.68
CA ASP A 468 -0.40 -29.56 1.51
C ASP A 468 -0.92 -28.11 1.64
N LEU A 469 -1.99 -27.82 0.91
CA LEU A 469 -2.69 -26.53 0.86
C LEU A 469 -3.54 -26.27 2.11
N GLY A 470 -3.69 -27.26 3.01
CA GLY A 470 -4.64 -27.18 4.13
C GLY A 470 -6.08 -27.02 3.65
N GLU A 471 -6.87 -26.23 4.38
CA GLU A 471 -8.24 -25.92 3.99
C GLU A 471 -8.27 -25.17 2.66
N LEU A 472 -9.10 -25.63 1.69
CA LEU A 472 -9.15 -25.01 0.37
C LEU A 472 -9.97 -23.70 0.42
N LYS A 473 -9.41 -22.62 -0.14
CA LYS A 473 -10.01 -21.28 -0.19
C LYS A 473 -10.85 -21.08 -1.45
N LYS A 474 -10.27 -21.41 -2.61
CA LYS A 474 -10.87 -21.24 -3.94
C LYS A 474 -10.21 -22.19 -4.94
N LEU A 475 -10.81 -22.33 -6.10
CA LEU A 475 -10.15 -22.84 -7.30
C LEU A 475 -10.35 -21.87 -8.46
N ARG A 476 -9.41 -21.85 -9.40
CA ARG A 476 -9.55 -21.18 -10.68
C ARG A 476 -9.54 -22.24 -11.77
N ILE A 477 -10.58 -22.26 -12.60
CA ILE A 477 -10.70 -23.17 -13.73
C ILE A 477 -10.90 -22.36 -15.02
N ARG A 478 -10.15 -22.68 -16.06
CA ARG A 478 -10.24 -22.00 -17.36
C ARG A 478 -10.00 -22.96 -18.51
N HIS A 479 -10.34 -22.52 -19.72
CA HIS A 479 -9.86 -23.15 -20.95
C HIS A 479 -9.12 -22.14 -21.84
N ASP A 480 -8.44 -22.61 -22.88
CA ASP A 480 -7.69 -21.77 -23.83
C ASP A 480 -8.49 -21.39 -25.08
N ASN A 481 -9.78 -21.70 -25.12
CA ASN A 481 -10.68 -21.47 -26.26
C ASN A 481 -10.16 -22.09 -27.58
N SER A 482 -9.29 -23.11 -27.50
CA SER A 482 -8.87 -23.89 -28.66
C SER A 482 -9.92 -24.95 -29.04
N GLY A 483 -9.77 -25.55 -30.21
CA GLY A 483 -10.71 -26.56 -30.72
C GLY A 483 -11.83 -25.99 -31.59
N ALA A 484 -12.70 -26.87 -32.08
CA ALA A 484 -13.85 -26.58 -32.93
C ALA A 484 -15.12 -26.21 -32.12
N SER A 485 -15.22 -26.68 -30.87
CA SER A 485 -16.34 -26.43 -29.97
C SER A 485 -15.83 -26.03 -28.57
N PRO A 486 -15.22 -24.84 -28.42
CA PRO A 486 -14.57 -24.45 -27.17
C PRO A 486 -15.55 -24.10 -26.04
N SER A 487 -16.82 -23.81 -26.34
CA SER A 487 -17.83 -23.47 -25.34
C SER A 487 -18.03 -24.61 -24.35
N TRP A 488 -18.05 -24.29 -23.05
CA TRP A 488 -18.15 -25.30 -22.01
C TRP A 488 -19.18 -24.90 -20.96
N PHE A 489 -20.08 -25.80 -20.58
CA PHE A 489 -20.95 -25.58 -19.42
C PHE A 489 -20.47 -26.43 -18.24
N LEU A 490 -19.81 -25.77 -17.29
CA LEU A 490 -19.31 -26.42 -16.08
C LEU A 490 -20.41 -26.45 -15.01
N GLU A 491 -20.76 -27.65 -14.56
CA GLU A 491 -21.76 -27.83 -13.49
C GLU A 491 -21.14 -27.56 -12.13
N ARG A 492 -20.09 -28.31 -11.77
CA ARG A 492 -19.31 -28.15 -10.54
C ARG A 492 -17.97 -28.87 -10.61
N VAL A 493 -17.10 -28.58 -9.65
CA VAL A 493 -15.86 -29.32 -9.40
C VAL A 493 -15.89 -29.85 -7.96
N GLU A 494 -15.48 -31.10 -7.77
CA GLU A 494 -15.29 -31.70 -6.44
C GLU A 494 -13.81 -32.00 -6.26
N ILE A 495 -13.25 -31.65 -5.10
CA ILE A 495 -11.84 -31.92 -4.77
C ILE A 495 -11.80 -32.75 -3.51
N VAL A 496 -11.22 -33.95 -3.61
CA VAL A 496 -10.96 -34.82 -2.46
C VAL A 496 -9.52 -34.64 -2.04
N ASP A 497 -9.31 -34.14 -0.82
CA ASP A 497 -8.02 -34.17 -0.15
C ASP A 497 -7.79 -35.60 0.37
N LEU A 498 -6.88 -36.34 -0.27
CA LEU A 498 -6.65 -37.75 0.06
C LEU A 498 -5.94 -37.95 1.41
N LYS A 499 -5.30 -36.91 1.96
CA LYS A 499 -4.63 -36.96 3.26
C LYS A 499 -5.61 -36.72 4.41
N GLU A 500 -6.43 -35.67 4.30
CA GLU A 500 -7.43 -35.33 5.33
C GLU A 500 -8.78 -36.04 5.11
N SER A 501 -8.93 -36.76 3.99
CA SER A 501 -10.18 -37.43 3.59
C SER A 501 -11.40 -36.49 3.57
N THR A 502 -11.15 -35.22 3.24
CA THR A 502 -12.15 -34.15 3.20
C THR A 502 -12.49 -33.84 1.74
N THR A 503 -13.77 -33.73 1.42
CA THR A 503 -14.25 -33.36 0.09
C THR A 503 -14.75 -31.92 0.08
N TYR A 504 -14.26 -31.14 -0.87
CA TYR A 504 -14.68 -29.76 -1.10
C TYR A 504 -15.53 -29.67 -2.37
N TYR A 505 -16.65 -28.97 -2.29
CA TYR A 505 -17.61 -28.82 -3.38
C TYR A 505 -17.56 -27.40 -3.94
N PHE A 506 -17.33 -27.25 -5.24
CA PHE A 506 -17.24 -25.97 -5.94
C PHE A 506 -18.28 -25.91 -7.07
N PRO A 507 -19.53 -25.49 -6.77
CA PRO A 507 -20.57 -25.33 -7.78
C PRO A 507 -20.19 -24.23 -8.78
N CYS A 508 -20.64 -24.34 -10.03
CA CYS A 508 -20.42 -23.35 -11.08
C CYS A 508 -21.71 -23.01 -11.84
N GLN A 509 -22.37 -24.01 -12.45
CA GLN A 509 -23.61 -23.90 -13.25
C GLN A 509 -23.62 -22.75 -14.27
N ARG A 510 -22.48 -22.50 -14.92
CA ARG A 510 -22.32 -21.37 -15.85
C ARG A 510 -21.56 -21.77 -17.09
N TRP A 511 -21.78 -21.02 -18.15
CA TRP A 511 -20.98 -21.15 -19.37
C TRP A 511 -19.60 -20.52 -19.15
N LEU A 512 -18.57 -21.24 -19.57
CA LEU A 512 -17.23 -20.75 -19.85
C LEU A 512 -17.11 -20.72 -21.38
N ALA A 513 -17.46 -19.58 -21.97
CA ALA A 513 -17.54 -19.43 -23.42
C ALA A 513 -17.47 -17.95 -23.80
N VAL A 514 -16.90 -17.63 -24.95
CA VAL A 514 -16.80 -16.24 -25.44
C VAL A 514 -18.13 -15.71 -25.98
N GLU A 515 -19.01 -16.60 -26.46
CA GLU A 515 -20.26 -16.25 -27.16
C GLU A 515 -21.53 -16.49 -26.32
N GLU A 516 -21.40 -17.01 -25.09
CA GLU A 516 -22.51 -17.34 -24.18
C GLU A 516 -22.31 -16.68 -22.80
N ASP A 517 -23.38 -16.56 -22.03
CA ASP A 517 -23.40 -15.99 -20.65
C ASP A 517 -22.71 -14.61 -20.57
N ASP A 518 -21.57 -14.48 -19.87
CA ASP A 518 -20.82 -13.23 -19.69
C ASP A 518 -19.57 -13.12 -20.57
N GLY A 519 -19.35 -14.06 -21.50
CA GLY A 519 -18.22 -14.05 -22.43
C GLY A 519 -16.86 -14.46 -21.80
N GLN A 520 -16.87 -14.92 -20.55
CA GLN A 520 -15.67 -15.35 -19.83
C GLN A 520 -15.37 -16.84 -20.05
N ILE A 521 -14.09 -17.18 -20.16
CA ILE A 521 -13.59 -18.56 -20.32
C ILE A 521 -12.84 -19.07 -19.07
N VAL A 522 -12.97 -18.32 -17.97
CA VAL A 522 -12.34 -18.57 -16.67
C VAL A 522 -13.37 -18.32 -15.58
N ARG A 523 -13.34 -19.16 -14.53
CA ARG A 523 -14.11 -18.99 -13.30
C ARG A 523 -13.22 -19.17 -12.10
N GLU A 524 -13.39 -18.30 -11.12
CA GLU A 524 -12.93 -18.55 -9.75
C GLU A 524 -14.13 -19.03 -8.94
N LEU A 525 -14.00 -20.22 -8.34
CA LEU A 525 -15.05 -20.86 -7.56
C LEU A 525 -14.59 -21.00 -6.12
N VAL A 526 -15.53 -20.91 -5.19
CA VAL A 526 -15.32 -21.04 -3.75
C VAL A 526 -16.00 -22.31 -3.25
N PRO A 527 -15.46 -22.96 -2.20
CA PRO A 527 -16.09 -24.15 -1.67
C PRO A 527 -17.35 -23.78 -0.89
N VAL A 528 -18.34 -24.66 -0.98
CA VAL A 528 -19.57 -24.63 -0.17
C VAL A 528 -19.63 -25.87 0.72
N ASP A 529 -20.34 -25.76 1.84
CA ASP A 529 -20.49 -26.86 2.80
C ASP A 529 -21.35 -27.98 2.21
N GLU A 530 -20.96 -29.24 2.47
CA GLU A 530 -21.61 -30.43 1.92
C GLU A 530 -23.11 -30.50 2.28
N ALA A 531 -23.48 -30.00 3.47
CA ALA A 531 -24.85 -29.97 3.96
C ALA A 531 -25.79 -29.18 3.02
N PHE A 532 -25.29 -28.10 2.41
CA PHE A 532 -26.08 -27.29 1.48
C PHE A 532 -26.17 -27.94 0.09
N VAL A 533 -25.18 -28.75 -0.32
CA VAL A 533 -25.21 -29.49 -1.60
C VAL A 533 -26.16 -30.69 -1.52
N LYS A 534 -26.22 -31.39 -0.38
CA LYS A 534 -27.03 -32.60 -0.21
C LYS A 534 -28.52 -32.35 -0.02
N LYS A 535 -28.91 -31.24 0.62
CA LYS A 535 -30.33 -30.84 0.83
C LYS A 535 -31.13 -30.81 -0.49
N ASP A 536 -30.47 -30.50 -1.60
CA ASP A 536 -31.09 -30.39 -2.92
C ASP A 536 -31.30 -31.74 -3.63
N SER A 537 -30.60 -32.81 -3.21
CA SER A 537 -30.72 -34.13 -3.85
C SER A 537 -31.97 -34.92 -3.45
N GLU A 538 -32.64 -34.52 -2.36
CA GLU A 538 -33.84 -35.18 -1.83
C GLU A 538 -35.15 -34.50 -2.25
N ASN A 539 -35.10 -33.28 -2.80
CA ASN A 539 -36.27 -32.55 -3.27
C ASN A 539 -36.44 -32.68 -4.79
N ASP A 540 -37.63 -33.10 -5.22
CA ASP A 540 -37.96 -33.50 -6.59
C ASP A 540 -37.82 -32.33 -7.59
N GLY A 541 -36.65 -32.18 -8.20
CA GLY A 541 -36.46 -31.46 -9.47
C GLY A 541 -36.42 -29.93 -9.46
N GLN A 542 -36.41 -29.25 -8.31
CA GLN A 542 -36.05 -27.83 -8.23
C GLN A 542 -34.54 -27.69 -7.94
N SER A 543 -33.84 -27.12 -8.92
CA SER A 543 -32.38 -27.11 -9.13
C SER A 543 -31.53 -26.55 -7.98
N LEU A 544 -30.22 -26.86 -8.01
CA LEU A 544 -29.07 -26.24 -7.31
C LEU A 544 -28.99 -24.67 -7.36
N ALA A 545 -30.08 -23.97 -7.67
CA ALA A 545 -30.19 -22.52 -7.72
C ALA A 545 -30.14 -21.85 -6.32
N THR A 546 -30.33 -22.62 -5.24
CA THR A 546 -30.38 -22.14 -3.85
C THR A 546 -29.02 -21.74 -3.27
N LEU A 547 -27.92 -22.14 -3.90
CA LEU A 547 -26.54 -21.81 -3.49
C LEU A 547 -26.03 -20.47 -4.06
N GLY A 548 -26.85 -19.79 -4.86
CA GLY A 548 -26.43 -18.57 -5.53
C GLY A 548 -26.09 -17.44 -4.55
N LEU A 549 -26.78 -17.36 -3.41
CA LEU A 549 -26.52 -16.38 -2.37
C LEU A 549 -25.14 -16.59 -1.72
N GLU A 550 -24.81 -17.84 -1.36
CA GLU A 550 -23.55 -18.24 -0.74
C GLU A 550 -22.36 -18.01 -1.68
N GLN A 551 -22.53 -18.32 -2.97
CA GLN A 551 -21.52 -18.04 -3.98
C GLN A 551 -21.35 -16.53 -4.15
N LYS A 552 -22.45 -15.78 -4.25
CA LYS A 552 -22.41 -14.34 -4.46
C LYS A 552 -21.74 -13.63 -3.29
N ALA A 553 -22.02 -14.02 -2.05
CA ALA A 553 -21.44 -13.43 -0.86
C ALA A 553 -19.92 -13.63 -0.72
N LYS A 554 -19.37 -14.65 -1.39
CA LYS A 554 -17.92 -14.92 -1.42
C LYS A 554 -17.22 -14.34 -2.65
N SER A 555 -17.99 -13.72 -3.55
CA SER A 555 -17.51 -13.04 -4.76
C SER A 555 -17.68 -11.53 -4.60
N ILE A 556 -16.76 -10.76 -5.16
CA ILE A 556 -16.84 -9.31 -5.22
C ILE A 556 -17.00 -8.89 -6.68
N THR A 557 -17.96 -8.01 -6.92
CA THR A 557 -18.17 -7.36 -8.21
C THR A 557 -17.42 -6.04 -8.25
N TYR A 558 -16.46 -5.93 -9.17
CA TYR A 558 -15.77 -4.67 -9.48
C TYR A 558 -16.36 -4.06 -10.74
N ILE A 559 -16.86 -2.84 -10.65
CA ILE A 559 -17.28 -2.04 -11.79
C ILE A 559 -16.06 -1.22 -12.23
N VAL A 560 -15.47 -1.60 -13.37
CA VAL A 560 -14.25 -0.99 -13.91
C VAL A 560 -14.64 0.02 -14.99
N LYS A 561 -14.41 1.31 -14.74
CA LYS A 561 -14.58 2.37 -15.72
C LYS A 561 -13.22 2.83 -16.23
N VAL A 562 -13.03 2.79 -17.55
CA VAL A 562 -11.78 3.14 -18.20
C VAL A 562 -11.98 4.39 -19.04
N LYS A 563 -11.22 5.45 -18.77
CA LYS A 563 -11.25 6.69 -19.56
C LYS A 563 -10.07 6.73 -20.53
N THR A 564 -10.40 6.71 -21.82
CA THR A 564 -9.44 7.03 -22.87
C THR A 564 -9.35 8.55 -23.02
N GLY A 565 -8.14 9.10 -23.05
CA GLY A 565 -7.97 10.55 -23.07
C GLY A 565 -8.33 11.19 -24.41
N ASP A 566 -8.46 12.51 -24.41
CA ASP A 566 -8.87 13.30 -25.58
C ASP A 566 -7.68 13.87 -26.36
N LYS A 567 -6.64 13.05 -26.57
CA LYS A 567 -5.51 13.39 -27.45
C LYS A 567 -5.73 12.85 -28.86
N LYS A 568 -5.05 13.44 -29.85
CA LYS A 568 -5.06 12.92 -31.23
C LYS A 568 -4.52 11.49 -31.22
N ASN A 569 -5.21 10.56 -31.88
CA ASN A 569 -4.87 9.13 -31.95
C ASN A 569 -4.83 8.41 -30.59
N ALA A 570 -5.57 8.91 -29.58
CA ALA A 570 -5.58 8.30 -28.24
C ALA A 570 -6.30 6.95 -28.14
N GLY A 571 -7.15 6.59 -29.11
CA GLY A 571 -7.96 5.37 -29.06
C GLY A 571 -7.25 4.14 -29.62
N THR A 572 -7.64 2.96 -29.11
CA THR A 572 -6.99 1.68 -29.46
C THR A 572 -7.99 0.62 -29.91
N ASP A 573 -7.57 -0.18 -30.89
CA ASP A 573 -8.26 -1.39 -31.35
C ASP A 573 -7.68 -2.66 -30.70
N ALA A 574 -6.64 -2.52 -29.86
CA ALA A 574 -5.98 -3.65 -29.22
C ALA A 574 -6.82 -4.28 -28.11
N ASN A 575 -6.55 -5.54 -27.80
CA ASN A 575 -7.28 -6.22 -26.72
C ASN A 575 -6.74 -5.74 -25.37
N VAL A 576 -7.53 -4.91 -24.68
CA VAL A 576 -7.20 -4.38 -23.36
C VAL A 576 -7.49 -5.41 -22.28
N PHE A 577 -6.58 -5.52 -21.32
CA PHE A 577 -6.70 -6.38 -20.15
C PHE A 577 -6.33 -5.63 -18.88
N ILE A 578 -6.83 -6.13 -17.74
CA ILE A 578 -6.59 -5.58 -16.41
C ILE A 578 -6.35 -6.70 -15.39
N THR A 579 -5.53 -6.44 -14.38
CA THR A 579 -5.40 -7.26 -13.17
C THR A 579 -5.57 -6.37 -11.95
N LEU A 580 -6.45 -6.77 -11.03
CA LEU A 580 -6.67 -6.09 -9.76
C LEU A 580 -5.88 -6.82 -8.68
N TYR A 581 -5.09 -6.08 -7.91
CA TYR A 581 -4.29 -6.63 -6.81
C TYR A 581 -4.84 -6.12 -5.49
N GLY A 582 -5.36 -7.03 -4.66
CA GLY A 582 -5.82 -6.72 -3.32
C GLY A 582 -4.83 -7.19 -2.24
N SER A 583 -5.17 -6.97 -0.98
CA SER A 583 -4.34 -7.36 0.17
C SER A 583 -4.28 -8.87 0.45
N LYS A 584 -5.21 -9.66 -0.10
CA LYS A 584 -5.30 -11.11 0.10
C LYS A 584 -5.01 -11.93 -1.16
N ASP A 585 -5.19 -11.35 -2.35
CA ASP A 585 -5.18 -12.08 -3.62
C ASP A 585 -5.12 -11.13 -4.83
N ASP A 586 -5.12 -11.69 -6.04
CA ASP A 586 -5.26 -10.94 -7.29
C ASP A 586 -6.25 -11.62 -8.26
N THR A 587 -6.85 -10.83 -9.15
CA THR A 587 -7.84 -11.34 -10.12
C THR A 587 -7.22 -12.12 -11.27
N GLY A 588 -5.89 -12.16 -11.39
CA GLY A 588 -5.21 -12.51 -12.63
C GLY A 588 -5.57 -11.56 -13.78
N ILE A 589 -5.22 -11.96 -15.01
CA ILE A 589 -5.50 -11.19 -16.21
C ILE A 589 -6.97 -11.33 -16.60
N VAL A 590 -7.70 -10.21 -16.56
CA VAL A 590 -9.10 -10.11 -16.98
C VAL A 590 -9.18 -9.31 -18.27
N SER A 591 -9.75 -9.90 -19.32
CA SER A 591 -9.90 -9.23 -20.63
C SER A 591 -11.15 -8.35 -20.65
N LEU A 592 -11.01 -7.09 -21.05
CA LEU A 592 -12.11 -6.11 -21.09
C LEU A 592 -12.85 -6.15 -22.44
N LYS A 593 -13.65 -7.20 -22.66
CA LYS A 593 -14.23 -7.53 -23.98
C LYS A 593 -15.56 -6.83 -24.28
N ALA A 594 -16.44 -6.67 -23.30
CA ALA A 594 -17.80 -6.18 -23.50
C ALA A 594 -18.09 -4.98 -22.60
N SER A 595 -18.11 -3.78 -23.18
CA SER A 595 -18.51 -2.58 -22.43
C SER A 595 -20.03 -2.50 -22.35
N LYS A 596 -20.55 -2.10 -21.18
CA LYS A 596 -21.98 -1.83 -20.97
C LYS A 596 -22.47 -0.58 -21.70
N ILE A 597 -21.57 0.35 -22.02
CA ILE A 597 -21.92 1.67 -22.54
C ILE A 597 -21.69 1.77 -24.05
N ASN A 598 -20.53 1.33 -24.53
CA ASN A 598 -20.14 1.51 -25.93
C ASN A 598 -19.92 0.17 -26.63
N LYS A 599 -20.41 0.07 -27.88
CA LYS A 599 -20.13 -1.10 -28.73
C LYS A 599 -18.68 -1.12 -29.21
N ASN A 600 -18.17 0.04 -29.65
CA ASN A 600 -16.74 0.21 -29.93
C ASN A 600 -16.07 0.79 -28.69
N LYS A 601 -15.06 0.08 -28.19
CA LYS A 601 -14.44 0.31 -26.88
C LYS A 601 -13.18 1.16 -27.03
N PHE A 602 -12.75 1.82 -25.97
CA PHE A 602 -11.48 2.53 -25.85
C PHE A 602 -11.27 3.61 -26.91
N GLU A 603 -12.38 4.25 -27.29
CA GLU A 603 -12.39 5.34 -28.26
C GLU A 603 -11.93 6.65 -27.63
N ARG A 604 -11.28 7.50 -28.44
CA ARG A 604 -10.78 8.81 -28.01
C ARG A 604 -11.84 9.59 -27.22
N GLY A 605 -11.50 10.02 -26.01
CA GLY A 605 -12.37 10.80 -25.14
C GLY A 605 -13.57 10.04 -24.55
N LYS A 606 -13.74 8.74 -24.81
CA LYS A 606 -14.84 7.93 -24.28
C LYS A 606 -14.49 7.29 -22.94
N VAL A 607 -15.55 6.93 -22.21
CA VAL A 607 -15.50 6.13 -20.99
C VAL A 607 -16.22 4.83 -21.28
N ASP A 608 -15.54 3.72 -21.02
CA ASP A 608 -16.08 2.38 -21.13
C ASP A 608 -16.24 1.77 -19.74
N GLU A 609 -17.38 1.12 -19.50
CA GLU A 609 -17.67 0.43 -18.24
C GLU A 609 -17.72 -1.07 -18.43
N PHE A 610 -17.08 -1.81 -17.52
CA PHE A 610 -16.98 -3.26 -17.50
C PHE A 610 -17.32 -3.80 -16.11
N THR A 611 -17.72 -5.07 -16.02
CA THR A 611 -17.85 -5.81 -14.76
C THR A 611 -16.72 -6.83 -14.67
N VAL A 612 -16.06 -6.90 -13.52
CA VAL A 612 -15.08 -7.93 -13.18
C VAL A 612 -15.54 -8.61 -11.90
N GLU A 613 -15.78 -9.92 -11.94
CA GLU A 613 -16.12 -10.72 -10.76
C GLU A 613 -14.90 -11.53 -10.32
N SER A 614 -14.59 -11.53 -9.03
CA SER A 614 -13.51 -12.34 -8.45
C SER A 614 -13.84 -12.71 -7.01
N VAL A 615 -13.18 -13.73 -6.46
CA VAL A 615 -13.24 -14.02 -5.01
C VAL A 615 -12.70 -12.83 -4.23
N ASP A 616 -13.09 -12.66 -2.97
CA ASP A 616 -12.54 -11.61 -2.10
C ASP A 616 -10.99 -11.57 -2.13
N ILE A 617 -10.46 -10.55 -2.81
CA ILE A 617 -9.03 -10.27 -2.93
C ILE A 617 -8.54 -9.31 -1.82
N GLY A 618 -9.42 -8.89 -0.90
CA GLY A 618 -9.15 -7.89 0.12
C GLY A 618 -9.10 -6.46 -0.43
N ASP A 619 -8.59 -5.52 0.36
CA ASP A 619 -8.48 -4.11 -0.03
C ASP A 619 -7.67 -3.94 -1.30
N LEU A 620 -8.25 -3.28 -2.31
CA LEU A 620 -7.59 -3.03 -3.58
C LEU A 620 -6.38 -2.10 -3.40
N LYS A 621 -5.18 -2.56 -3.75
CA LYS A 621 -3.91 -1.82 -3.55
C LYS A 621 -3.37 -1.19 -4.83
N LYS A 622 -3.48 -1.88 -5.96
CA LYS A 622 -2.96 -1.44 -7.26
C LYS A 622 -3.67 -2.18 -8.38
N ILE A 623 -3.54 -1.67 -9.61
CA ILE A 623 -3.98 -2.39 -10.80
C ILE A 623 -2.86 -2.44 -11.83
N LYS A 624 -2.85 -3.50 -12.63
CA LYS A 624 -2.06 -3.58 -13.86
C LYS A 624 -3.01 -3.50 -15.04
N ILE A 625 -2.81 -2.55 -15.94
CA ILE A 625 -3.64 -2.38 -17.13
C ILE A 625 -2.75 -2.26 -18.37
N GLY A 626 -3.16 -2.90 -19.46
CA GLY A 626 -2.37 -2.95 -20.69
C GLY A 626 -3.15 -3.50 -21.87
N HIS A 627 -2.47 -3.65 -23.00
CA HIS A 627 -3.06 -4.22 -24.22
C HIS A 627 -2.08 -5.14 -24.94
N ASP A 628 -2.60 -6.01 -25.79
CA ASP A 628 -1.80 -7.05 -26.49
C ASP A 628 -1.01 -6.54 -27.71
N ASN A 629 -1.07 -5.24 -28.00
CA ASN A 629 -0.47 -4.59 -29.16
C ASN A 629 -0.81 -5.27 -30.51
N LYS A 630 -2.04 -5.78 -30.64
CA LYS A 630 -2.60 -6.29 -31.91
C LYS A 630 -3.68 -5.35 -32.45
N GLY A 631 -3.93 -5.39 -33.77
CA GLY A 631 -4.89 -4.52 -34.44
C GLY A 631 -4.22 -3.42 -35.28
N ASN A 632 -5.02 -2.52 -35.85
CA ASN A 632 -4.54 -1.48 -36.78
C ASN A 632 -4.09 -0.21 -36.07
N SER A 633 -4.79 0.20 -35.00
CA SER A 633 -4.39 1.31 -34.14
C SER A 633 -4.13 0.78 -32.74
N THR A 634 -2.88 0.43 -32.43
CA THR A 634 -2.53 -0.20 -31.13
C THR A 634 -2.24 0.83 -30.05
N GLY A 635 -1.81 2.03 -30.42
CA GLY A 635 -1.47 3.10 -29.50
C GLY A 635 -2.64 3.56 -28.66
N TRP A 636 -2.42 3.70 -27.36
CA TRP A 636 -3.50 4.03 -26.43
C TRP A 636 -3.06 5.09 -25.43
N PHE A 637 -3.80 6.19 -25.31
CA PHE A 637 -3.58 7.16 -24.24
C PHE A 637 -4.61 6.95 -23.12
N LEU A 638 -4.18 6.29 -22.05
CA LEU A 638 -5.00 6.02 -20.88
C LEU A 638 -4.99 7.22 -19.93
N GLU A 639 -6.15 7.82 -19.69
CA GLU A 639 -6.27 8.98 -18.80
C GLU A 639 -6.36 8.54 -17.33
N TRP A 640 -7.34 7.70 -17.00
CA TRP A 640 -7.54 7.13 -15.66
C TRP A 640 -8.42 5.89 -15.72
N VAL A 641 -8.36 5.09 -14.65
CA VAL A 641 -9.29 3.99 -14.37
C VAL A 641 -9.99 4.27 -13.04
N GLU A 642 -11.29 4.03 -12.95
CA GLU A 642 -12.08 4.11 -11.71
C GLU A 642 -12.63 2.71 -11.44
N ILE A 643 -12.45 2.22 -10.21
CA ILE A 643 -12.92 0.91 -9.78
C ILE A 643 -13.85 1.12 -8.61
N ASP A 644 -15.11 0.79 -8.84
CA ASP A 644 -16.14 0.79 -7.82
C ASP A 644 -16.37 -0.66 -7.36
N ALA A 645 -16.20 -0.90 -6.07
CA ALA A 645 -16.33 -2.20 -5.41
C ALA A 645 -17.42 -2.10 -4.33
N PRO A 646 -18.71 -2.25 -4.70
CA PRO A 646 -19.83 -2.07 -3.78
C PRO A 646 -19.75 -2.95 -2.55
N SER A 647 -19.34 -4.21 -2.67
CA SER A 647 -19.22 -5.12 -1.53
C SER A 647 -18.15 -4.73 -0.52
N LEU A 648 -17.20 -3.86 -0.91
CA LEU A 648 -16.20 -3.26 -0.04
C LEU A 648 -16.57 -1.84 0.42
N GLY A 649 -17.63 -1.24 -0.16
CA GLY A 649 -18.01 0.14 0.12
C GLY A 649 -16.97 1.16 -0.38
N GLN A 650 -16.23 0.85 -1.44
CA GLN A 650 -15.11 1.68 -1.90
C GLN A 650 -15.15 1.94 -3.41
N CYS A 651 -14.90 3.19 -3.80
CA CYS A 651 -14.66 3.59 -5.18
C CYS A 651 -13.29 4.27 -5.29
N LEU A 652 -12.34 3.59 -5.94
CA LEU A 652 -10.95 4.00 -6.05
C LEU A 652 -10.67 4.55 -7.45
N LYS A 653 -9.87 5.62 -7.53
CA LYS A 653 -9.47 6.25 -8.79
C LYS A 653 -7.97 6.12 -9.03
N PHE A 654 -7.60 5.60 -10.18
CA PHE A 654 -6.25 5.29 -10.61
C PHE A 654 -5.86 6.21 -11.78
N PRO A 655 -5.20 7.36 -11.51
CA PRO A 655 -4.70 8.22 -12.58
C PRO A 655 -3.56 7.53 -13.34
N CYS A 656 -3.53 7.69 -14.67
CA CYS A 656 -2.44 7.20 -15.51
C CYS A 656 -1.82 8.37 -16.29
N GLY A 657 -2.58 8.99 -17.20
CA GLY A 657 -2.17 10.18 -17.96
C GLY A 657 -1.00 9.95 -18.92
N ARG A 658 -0.77 8.71 -19.36
CA ARG A 658 0.42 8.29 -20.15
C ARG A 658 0.01 7.54 -21.41
N TRP A 659 0.92 7.50 -22.39
CA TRP A 659 0.75 6.59 -23.52
C TRP A 659 1.15 5.17 -23.12
N LEU A 660 0.35 4.22 -23.62
CA LEU A 660 0.61 2.80 -23.67
C LEU A 660 0.80 2.46 -25.16
N ASP A 661 2.04 2.63 -25.66
CA ASP A 661 2.41 2.49 -27.06
C ASP A 661 3.93 2.28 -27.15
N LYS A 662 4.39 1.41 -28.06
CA LYS A 662 5.82 1.13 -28.28
C LYS A 662 6.61 2.29 -28.90
N SER A 663 5.94 3.25 -29.51
CA SER A 663 6.50 4.36 -30.28
C SER A 663 6.30 5.74 -29.63
N GLU A 664 5.52 5.82 -28.55
CA GLU A 664 5.25 7.05 -27.81
C GLU A 664 5.71 6.94 -26.35
N ASP A 665 5.91 8.09 -25.70
CA ASP A 665 6.27 8.20 -24.27
C ASP A 665 7.53 7.40 -23.88
N ASP A 666 7.40 6.28 -23.17
CA ASP A 666 8.48 5.38 -22.74
C ASP A 666 8.44 3.98 -23.41
N GLY A 667 7.56 3.77 -24.40
CA GLY A 667 7.48 2.50 -25.12
C GLY A 667 6.69 1.38 -24.40
N ALA A 668 6.20 1.61 -23.18
CA ALA A 668 5.45 0.61 -22.42
C ALA A 668 4.04 0.41 -22.99
N ILE A 669 3.54 -0.83 -23.03
CA ILE A 669 2.17 -1.17 -23.47
C ILE A 669 1.27 -1.65 -22.32
N GLU A 670 1.83 -1.70 -21.11
CA GLU A 670 1.15 -2.05 -19.87
C GLU A 670 1.78 -1.27 -18.70
N ARG A 671 1.00 -0.95 -17.67
CA ARG A 671 1.47 -0.25 -16.47
C ARG A 671 0.78 -0.76 -15.22
N ILE A 672 1.54 -0.77 -14.13
CA ILE A 672 1.00 -0.84 -12.77
C ILE A 672 0.70 0.59 -12.33
N ILE A 673 -0.53 0.85 -11.87
CA ILE A 673 -0.98 2.15 -11.38
C ILE A 673 -1.62 2.00 -10.00
N PHE A 674 -1.42 3.02 -9.16
CA PHE A 674 -1.83 3.06 -7.75
C PHE A 674 -3.03 4.00 -7.56
N PRO A 675 -3.88 3.76 -6.55
CA PRO A 675 -5.02 4.61 -6.28
C PRO A 675 -4.56 5.97 -5.78
N ALA A 676 -5.22 7.04 -6.23
CA ALA A 676 -5.07 8.36 -5.67
C ALA A 676 -5.91 8.45 -4.40
N GLU A 677 -5.28 8.26 -3.22
CA GLU A 677 -5.97 8.19 -1.92
C GLU A 677 -6.94 9.36 -1.67
N LEU A 678 -6.56 10.59 -2.05
CA LEU A 678 -7.40 11.78 -1.90
C LEU A 678 -8.64 11.81 -2.82
N GLN A 679 -8.71 10.93 -3.81
CA GLN A 679 -9.84 10.78 -4.75
C GLN A 679 -10.71 9.56 -4.45
N THR A 680 -10.29 8.70 -3.52
CA THR A 680 -11.06 7.52 -3.09
C THR A 680 -12.32 7.95 -2.35
N ARG A 681 -13.45 7.29 -2.63
CA ARG A 681 -14.73 7.51 -1.95
C ARG A 681 -15.14 6.25 -1.23
N GLU A 682 -15.61 6.40 0.01
CA GLU A 682 -16.15 5.30 0.80
C GLU A 682 -17.66 5.51 1.01
N TYR A 683 -18.42 4.41 1.02
CA TYR A 683 -19.87 4.38 1.20
C TYR A 683 -20.29 3.07 1.88
N VAL A 684 -21.58 2.96 2.26
CA VAL A 684 -22.11 1.75 2.93
C VAL A 684 -21.90 0.53 2.02
N PRO A 685 -21.21 -0.53 2.49
CA PRO A 685 -20.98 -1.72 1.69
C PRO A 685 -22.28 -2.38 1.23
N PHE A 686 -22.21 -3.04 0.09
CA PHE A 686 -23.33 -3.77 -0.48
C PHE A 686 -23.22 -5.25 -0.11
N VAL A 687 -24.30 -5.84 0.36
CA VAL A 687 -24.38 -7.29 0.62
C VAL A 687 -25.42 -7.91 -0.30
N PRO A 688 -25.25 -9.19 -0.68
CA PRO A 688 -26.24 -9.85 -1.51
C PRO A 688 -27.47 -10.23 -0.69
N TYR A 689 -28.64 -9.91 -1.22
CA TYR A 689 -29.94 -10.37 -0.75
C TYR A 689 -30.57 -11.27 -1.81
N GLU A 690 -31.16 -12.37 -1.38
CA GLU A 690 -32.00 -13.24 -2.20
C GLU A 690 -33.45 -12.86 -1.98
N ILE A 691 -34.08 -12.27 -2.99
CA ILE A 691 -35.44 -11.75 -2.94
C ILE A 691 -36.33 -12.67 -3.77
N THR A 692 -37.29 -13.31 -3.13
CA THR A 692 -38.27 -14.18 -3.80
C THR A 692 -39.64 -13.54 -3.75
N VAL A 693 -40.23 -13.38 -4.92
CA VAL A 693 -41.52 -12.72 -5.11
C VAL A 693 -42.56 -13.75 -5.52
N TYR A 694 -43.67 -13.80 -4.77
CA TYR A 694 -44.77 -14.72 -5.00
C TYR A 694 -45.96 -13.94 -5.58
N THR A 695 -46.30 -14.24 -6.84
CA THR A 695 -47.47 -13.64 -7.49
C THR A 695 -48.68 -14.55 -7.31
N SER A 696 -49.79 -14.02 -6.81
CA SER A 696 -50.97 -14.83 -6.46
C SER A 696 -51.58 -15.53 -7.68
N ASP A 697 -52.32 -16.63 -7.43
CA ASP A 697 -53.10 -17.33 -8.46
C ASP A 697 -54.49 -16.68 -8.73
N ILE A 698 -54.55 -15.36 -8.70
CA ILE A 698 -55.76 -14.59 -8.98
C ILE A 698 -55.79 -14.24 -10.47
N PHE A 699 -56.99 -14.21 -11.07
CA PHE A 699 -57.14 -13.81 -12.47
C PHE A 699 -56.59 -12.39 -12.70
N GLY A 700 -55.65 -12.25 -13.64
CA GLY A 700 -55.03 -10.96 -13.95
C GLY A 700 -53.91 -10.53 -12.99
N ALA A 701 -53.50 -11.39 -12.05
CA ALA A 701 -52.51 -11.05 -11.02
C ALA A 701 -51.11 -10.71 -11.53
N GLY A 702 -50.73 -11.09 -12.76
CA GLY A 702 -49.37 -10.87 -13.26
C GLY A 702 -49.15 -9.50 -13.89
N THR A 703 -47.90 -9.01 -13.87
CA THR A 703 -47.54 -7.66 -14.35
C THR A 703 -46.39 -7.68 -15.35
N ASP A 704 -46.44 -6.77 -16.33
CA ASP A 704 -45.33 -6.48 -17.25
C ASP A 704 -44.58 -5.18 -16.88
N ALA A 705 -44.94 -4.58 -15.74
CA ALA A 705 -44.33 -3.36 -15.25
C ALA A 705 -42.96 -3.61 -14.60
N ASN A 706 -42.13 -2.58 -14.56
CA ASN A 706 -40.84 -2.64 -13.88
C ASN A 706 -41.04 -2.67 -12.35
N VAL A 707 -40.93 -3.85 -11.76
CA VAL A 707 -41.04 -4.06 -10.31
C VAL A 707 -39.75 -3.63 -9.62
N PHE A 708 -39.89 -2.89 -8.52
CA PHE A 708 -38.78 -2.42 -7.69
C PHE A 708 -38.99 -2.72 -6.21
N ILE A 709 -37.89 -2.71 -5.45
CA ILE A 709 -37.88 -2.87 -4.00
C ILE A 709 -36.93 -1.87 -3.31
N VAL A 710 -37.23 -1.55 -2.06
CA VAL A 710 -36.37 -0.84 -1.11
C VAL A 710 -36.42 -1.58 0.23
N LEU A 711 -35.28 -1.83 0.85
CA LEU A 711 -35.17 -2.43 2.18
C LEU A 711 -34.90 -1.34 3.22
N TYR A 712 -35.47 -1.48 4.40
CA TYR A 712 -35.26 -0.60 5.55
C TYR A 712 -34.81 -1.45 6.72
N GLY A 713 -33.71 -1.08 7.34
CA GLY A 713 -33.23 -1.69 8.57
C GLY A 713 -33.16 -0.68 9.69
N SER A 714 -32.54 -1.08 10.80
CA SER A 714 -32.46 -0.27 12.01
C SER A 714 -31.70 1.05 11.78
N ASP A 715 -31.97 2.04 12.63
CA ASP A 715 -31.31 3.36 12.63
C ASP A 715 -31.49 4.19 11.34
N GLY A 716 -32.52 3.90 10.55
CA GLY A 716 -32.89 4.66 9.35
C GLY A 716 -32.03 4.36 8.12
N ILE A 717 -31.24 3.28 8.15
CA ILE A 717 -30.48 2.79 6.99
C ILE A 717 -31.48 2.16 6.01
N CYS A 718 -31.46 2.62 4.76
CA CYS A 718 -32.29 2.06 3.71
C CYS A 718 -31.51 1.96 2.40
N THR A 719 -31.90 1.00 1.57
CA THR A 719 -31.31 0.82 0.25
C THR A 719 -31.81 1.90 -0.71
N GLN A 720 -31.12 2.09 -1.82
CA GLN A 720 -31.74 2.77 -2.96
C GLN A 720 -32.85 1.91 -3.58
N GLN A 721 -33.75 2.55 -4.32
CA GLN A 721 -34.76 1.84 -5.09
C GLN A 721 -34.11 0.99 -6.17
N LYS A 722 -34.27 -0.33 -6.07
CA LYS A 722 -33.70 -1.30 -7.00
C LYS A 722 -34.79 -1.95 -7.84
N SER A 723 -34.68 -1.84 -9.16
CA SER A 723 -35.47 -2.67 -10.07
C SER A 723 -34.99 -4.13 -10.04
N LEU A 724 -35.92 -5.07 -9.90
CA LEU A 724 -35.61 -6.50 -9.83
C LEU A 724 -35.25 -7.09 -11.21
N CYS A 725 -35.83 -6.56 -12.28
CA CYS A 725 -35.48 -6.95 -13.65
C CYS A 725 -34.46 -5.99 -14.28
N LEU A 726 -33.47 -6.53 -14.98
CA LEU A 726 -32.41 -5.77 -15.64
C LEU A 726 -32.85 -5.18 -16.99
N ASN A 727 -33.83 -5.79 -17.65
CA ASN A 727 -34.25 -5.41 -19.00
C ASN A 727 -35.73 -5.74 -19.29
N LYS A 728 -36.26 -5.19 -20.38
CA LYS A 728 -37.65 -5.38 -20.82
C LYS A 728 -38.01 -6.82 -21.20
N ARG A 729 -37.03 -7.69 -21.44
CA ARG A 729 -37.29 -9.11 -21.77
C ARG A 729 -37.62 -9.88 -20.49
N GLU A 730 -36.82 -9.69 -19.45
CA GLU A 730 -37.06 -10.23 -18.11
C GLU A 730 -38.40 -9.74 -17.54
N GLN A 731 -38.71 -8.44 -17.68
CA GLN A 731 -39.99 -7.87 -17.25
C GLN A 731 -41.23 -8.57 -17.85
N ARG A 732 -41.09 -9.26 -18.99
CA ARG A 732 -42.20 -10.01 -19.63
C ARG A 732 -42.21 -11.49 -19.27
N MET A 733 -41.14 -11.99 -18.66
CA MET A 733 -40.96 -13.41 -18.30
C MET A 733 -41.20 -13.65 -16.81
N TYR A 734 -41.03 -12.61 -15.99
CA TYR A 734 -41.25 -12.66 -14.56
C TYR A 734 -42.60 -12.04 -14.17
N PHE A 735 -43.00 -12.30 -12.93
CA PHE A 735 -44.24 -11.85 -12.29
C PHE A 735 -45.50 -12.28 -13.05
N GLU A 736 -45.46 -13.47 -13.65
CA GLU A 736 -46.65 -14.09 -14.22
C GLU A 736 -47.58 -14.58 -13.08
N ARG A 737 -48.87 -14.78 -13.41
CA ARG A 737 -49.83 -15.35 -12.44
C ARG A 737 -49.33 -16.70 -11.91
N ASN A 738 -49.46 -16.91 -10.60
CA ASN A 738 -49.03 -18.14 -9.92
C ASN A 738 -47.54 -18.48 -10.17
N SER A 739 -46.69 -17.45 -10.23
CA SER A 739 -45.25 -17.61 -10.42
C SER A 739 -44.49 -17.26 -9.14
N VAL A 740 -43.35 -17.93 -8.97
CA VAL A 740 -42.35 -17.67 -7.94
C VAL A 740 -41.07 -17.25 -8.67
N ASN A 741 -40.59 -16.05 -8.39
CA ASN A 741 -39.40 -15.52 -9.05
C ASN A 741 -38.38 -15.05 -8.01
N GLN A 742 -37.17 -15.58 -8.12
CA GLN A 742 -36.06 -15.36 -7.20
C GLN A 742 -34.99 -14.50 -7.87
N PHE A 743 -34.48 -13.52 -7.12
CA PHE A 743 -33.48 -12.55 -7.58
C PHE A 743 -32.38 -12.44 -6.53
N ILE A 744 -31.12 -12.56 -6.95
CA ILE A 744 -29.98 -12.25 -6.08
C ILE A 744 -29.49 -10.86 -6.47
N VAL A 745 -29.58 -9.92 -5.54
CA VAL A 745 -29.24 -8.51 -5.77
C VAL A 745 -28.28 -8.01 -4.70
N GLU A 746 -27.23 -7.30 -5.11
CA GLU A 746 -26.35 -6.57 -4.20
C GLU A 746 -26.99 -5.20 -3.90
N LEU A 747 -27.27 -4.95 -2.62
CA LEU A 747 -27.87 -3.72 -2.09
C LEU A 747 -27.09 -3.25 -0.87
N GLU A 748 -27.24 -1.97 -0.49
CA GLU A 748 -26.67 -1.44 0.75
C GLU A 748 -27.02 -2.33 1.95
N ASP A 749 -26.03 -2.62 2.80
CA ASP A 749 -26.25 -3.41 4.02
C ASP A 749 -27.12 -2.61 5.00
N VAL A 750 -28.39 -3.04 5.14
CA VAL A 750 -29.35 -2.44 6.07
C VAL A 750 -29.19 -2.96 7.51
N GLY A 751 -28.19 -3.82 7.76
CA GLY A 751 -27.90 -4.37 9.08
C GLY A 751 -28.66 -5.65 9.39
N ASP A 752 -28.71 -5.98 10.68
CA ASP A 752 -29.19 -7.27 11.19
C ASP A 752 -30.71 -7.45 11.20
N ILE A 753 -31.47 -6.37 11.10
CA ILE A 753 -32.93 -6.41 11.18
C ILE A 753 -33.47 -5.68 9.96
N ILE A 754 -34.37 -6.33 9.22
CA ILE A 754 -35.15 -5.67 8.16
C ILE A 754 -36.51 -5.31 8.77
N GLU A 755 -36.68 -4.04 9.12
CA GLU A 755 -37.87 -3.54 9.82
C GLU A 755 -39.08 -3.44 8.89
N LYS A 756 -38.84 -3.10 7.63
CA LYS A 756 -39.87 -3.08 6.58
C LYS A 756 -39.27 -3.16 5.18
N ILE A 757 -40.11 -3.42 4.21
CA ILE A 757 -39.79 -3.28 2.79
C ILE A 757 -40.80 -2.37 2.08
N ARG A 758 -40.35 -1.70 1.03
CA ARG A 758 -41.24 -1.05 0.07
C ARG A 758 -41.12 -1.77 -1.26
N ILE A 759 -42.24 -2.25 -1.78
CA ILE A 759 -42.30 -2.95 -3.07
C ILE A 759 -43.38 -2.31 -3.96
N GLY A 760 -43.12 -2.21 -5.26
CA GLY A 760 -44.06 -1.60 -6.19
C GLY A 760 -43.59 -1.67 -7.63
N HIS A 761 -44.31 -0.99 -8.52
CA HIS A 761 -43.96 -0.92 -9.94
C HIS A 761 -44.22 0.47 -10.54
N GLU A 762 -43.56 0.79 -11.67
CA GLU A 762 -43.63 2.13 -12.29
C GLU A 762 -44.92 2.44 -13.08
N GLY A 763 -45.93 1.54 -13.04
CA GLY A 763 -47.23 1.75 -13.69
C GLY A 763 -47.20 1.83 -15.23
N GLY A 764 -46.13 1.37 -15.88
CA GLY A 764 -46.02 1.23 -17.33
C GLY A 764 -46.25 -0.22 -17.78
N GLY A 765 -46.82 -0.43 -18.96
CA GLY A 765 -47.16 -1.77 -19.48
C GLY A 765 -48.58 -1.84 -20.03
N LEU A 766 -48.91 -2.88 -20.78
CA LEU A 766 -50.30 -3.12 -21.24
C LEU A 766 -51.16 -3.71 -20.12
N ASN A 767 -50.54 -4.40 -19.15
CA ASN A 767 -51.19 -4.98 -17.98
C ASN A 767 -50.38 -4.68 -16.72
N SER A 768 -50.36 -3.41 -16.32
CA SER A 768 -49.57 -2.99 -15.16
C SER A 768 -50.14 -3.43 -13.82
N GLY A 769 -51.39 -3.91 -13.75
CA GLY A 769 -52.01 -4.34 -12.50
C GLY A 769 -51.36 -5.61 -11.98
N TRP A 770 -50.96 -5.61 -10.72
CA TRP A 770 -50.24 -6.72 -10.11
C TRP A 770 -50.92 -7.13 -8.81
N HIS A 771 -51.10 -8.43 -8.56
CA HIS A 771 -51.52 -8.91 -7.24
C HIS A 771 -50.36 -9.66 -6.59
N LEU A 772 -49.82 -9.06 -5.53
CA LEU A 772 -48.69 -9.60 -4.78
C LEU A 772 -49.22 -10.44 -3.62
N ASP A 773 -48.72 -11.67 -3.50
CA ASP A 773 -49.05 -12.58 -2.42
C ASP A 773 -48.19 -12.24 -1.18
N HIS A 774 -46.90 -12.51 -1.28
CA HIS A 774 -45.90 -12.17 -0.29
C HIS A 774 -44.51 -12.07 -0.92
N VAL A 775 -43.55 -11.54 -0.18
CA VAL A 775 -42.13 -11.49 -0.54
C VAL A 775 -41.34 -12.16 0.55
N THR A 776 -40.37 -13.00 0.19
CA THR A 776 -39.38 -13.50 1.14
C THR A 776 -38.02 -12.92 0.80
N ILE A 777 -37.26 -12.53 1.84
CA ILE A 777 -35.91 -12.00 1.69
C ILE A 777 -34.98 -12.85 2.53
N ARG A 778 -34.07 -13.53 1.86
CA ARG A 778 -33.03 -14.35 2.46
C ARG A 778 -31.68 -13.63 2.41
N ARG A 779 -30.99 -13.61 3.55
CA ARG A 779 -29.64 -13.06 3.71
C ARG A 779 -28.76 -14.03 4.49
N LEU A 780 -27.44 -13.94 4.33
CA LEU A 780 -26.51 -14.74 5.13
C LEU A 780 -26.35 -14.13 6.52
N LEU A 781 -26.15 -14.99 7.52
CA LEU A 781 -25.81 -14.55 8.87
C LEU A 781 -24.41 -13.90 8.87
N PRO A 782 -24.13 -12.91 9.74
CA PRO A 782 -22.84 -12.19 9.76
C PRO A 782 -21.61 -13.09 9.96
N ASN A 783 -21.79 -14.26 10.57
CA ASN A 783 -20.72 -15.23 10.79
C ASN A 783 -20.49 -16.20 9.60
N GLY A 784 -21.26 -16.06 8.52
CA GLY A 784 -21.22 -16.91 7.33
C GLY A 784 -21.68 -18.36 7.53
N LYS A 785 -22.24 -18.70 8.70
CA LYS A 785 -22.61 -20.07 9.09
C LYS A 785 -24.11 -20.29 9.09
N GLY A 786 -24.77 -19.85 8.03
CA GLY A 786 -26.22 -19.96 7.89
C GLY A 786 -26.85 -18.78 7.17
N SER A 787 -28.17 -18.82 7.11
CA SER A 787 -29.00 -17.78 6.51
C SER A 787 -30.25 -17.52 7.32
N GLU A 788 -30.79 -16.32 7.15
CA GLU A 788 -32.05 -15.87 7.71
C GLU A 788 -32.97 -15.47 6.56
N THR A 789 -34.20 -15.99 6.55
CA THR A 789 -35.24 -15.69 5.57
C THR A 789 -36.39 -15.01 6.30
N VAL A 790 -36.71 -13.79 5.88
CA VAL A 790 -37.79 -12.98 6.44
C VAL A 790 -38.96 -12.93 5.47
N THR A 791 -40.18 -13.19 5.96
CA THR A 791 -41.42 -13.17 5.17
C THR A 791 -42.18 -11.87 5.35
N PHE A 792 -42.60 -11.27 4.24
CA PHE A 792 -43.37 -10.02 4.17
C PHE A 792 -44.69 -10.27 3.44
N PRO A 793 -45.80 -10.50 4.16
CA PRO A 793 -47.11 -10.75 3.56
C PRO A 793 -47.69 -9.48 2.92
N CYS A 794 -48.43 -9.62 1.81
CA CYS A 794 -49.09 -8.51 1.13
C CYS A 794 -50.57 -8.80 0.85
N GLU A 795 -50.87 -9.87 0.12
CA GLU A 795 -52.20 -10.30 -0.34
C GLU A 795 -53.10 -9.18 -0.90
N ARG A 796 -52.52 -8.28 -1.73
CA ARG A 796 -53.24 -7.11 -2.27
C ARG A 796 -52.91 -6.80 -3.72
N TRP A 797 -53.82 -6.05 -4.34
CA TRP A 797 -53.55 -5.42 -5.63
C TRP A 797 -52.63 -4.20 -5.45
N LEU A 798 -51.62 -4.13 -6.32
CA LEU A 798 -50.80 -2.98 -6.65
C LEU A 798 -51.22 -2.57 -8.06
N ALA A 799 -52.31 -1.80 -8.16
CA ALA A 799 -52.91 -1.43 -9.44
C ALA A 799 -53.74 -0.15 -9.29
N LYS A 800 -53.64 0.76 -10.28
CA LYS A 800 -54.47 1.99 -10.30
C LYS A 800 -55.97 1.74 -10.52
N SER A 801 -56.33 0.56 -11.05
CA SER A 801 -57.69 0.21 -11.42
C SER A 801 -58.39 -0.70 -10.41
N GLU A 802 -57.67 -1.28 -9.46
CA GLU A 802 -58.17 -2.26 -8.50
C GLU A 802 -57.88 -1.79 -7.06
N ASP A 803 -58.56 -2.39 -6.09
CA ASP A 803 -58.40 -2.13 -4.64
C ASP A 803 -58.45 -0.63 -4.27
N ASP A 804 -57.39 -0.09 -3.66
CA ASP A 804 -57.29 1.32 -3.24
C ASP A 804 -56.62 2.23 -4.29
N GLY A 805 -56.24 1.68 -5.45
CA GLY A 805 -55.62 2.43 -6.55
C GLY A 805 -54.11 2.68 -6.37
N GLU A 806 -53.49 2.16 -5.32
CA GLU A 806 -52.06 2.31 -5.07
C GLU A 806 -51.25 1.23 -5.81
N ILE A 807 -50.02 1.56 -6.21
CA ILE A 807 -49.11 0.67 -6.96
C ILE A 807 -47.81 0.38 -6.19
N ILE A 808 -47.78 0.76 -4.91
CA ILE A 808 -46.66 0.65 -3.99
C ILE A 808 -47.22 0.21 -2.64
N ARG A 809 -46.56 -0.74 -1.98
CA ARG A 809 -46.88 -1.20 -0.62
C ARG A 809 -45.66 -1.10 0.28
N GLU A 810 -45.91 -0.77 1.54
CA GLU A 810 -44.94 -0.92 2.62
C GLU A 810 -45.37 -2.13 3.45
N LEU A 811 -44.50 -3.13 3.57
CA LEU A 811 -44.77 -4.41 4.21
C LEU A 811 -43.82 -4.59 5.39
N VAL A 812 -44.34 -5.11 6.49
CA VAL A 812 -43.61 -5.43 7.72
C VAL A 812 -43.39 -6.93 7.82
N PRO A 813 -42.34 -7.40 8.52
CA PRO A 813 -42.04 -8.82 8.62
C PRO A 813 -43.09 -9.55 9.48
N SER A 814 -43.46 -10.76 9.09
CA SER A 814 -44.34 -11.65 9.87
C SER A 814 -43.58 -12.80 10.52
N ASP A 815 -42.71 -13.45 9.75
CA ASP A 815 -42.02 -14.68 10.15
C ASP A 815 -40.53 -14.59 9.80
N ILE A 816 -39.70 -15.10 10.69
CA ILE A 816 -38.25 -15.21 10.51
C ILE A 816 -37.86 -16.67 10.59
N PHE A 817 -37.33 -17.19 9.48
CA PHE A 817 -36.80 -18.54 9.36
C PHE A 817 -35.27 -18.51 9.34
N THR A 818 -34.63 -19.09 10.35
CA THR A 818 -33.18 -19.10 10.49
C THR A 818 -32.61 -20.51 10.35
N GLU A 819 -31.65 -20.69 9.44
CA GLU A 819 -30.85 -21.90 9.30
C GLU A 819 -29.44 -21.65 9.83
N LYS A 820 -28.99 -22.39 10.86
CA LYS A 820 -27.65 -22.27 11.45
C LYS A 820 -26.87 -23.56 11.31
N LEU A 821 -25.65 -23.47 10.77
CA LEU A 821 -24.72 -24.58 10.70
C LEU A 821 -24.06 -24.80 12.06
N MET A 822 -24.29 -25.97 12.64
CA MET A 822 -23.76 -26.38 13.94
C MET A 822 -22.33 -26.95 13.80
N LYS A 823 -21.59 -27.00 14.91
CA LYS A 823 -20.19 -27.50 14.91
C LYS A 823 -20.05 -28.97 14.51
N ASP A 824 -21.14 -29.74 14.57
CA ASP A 824 -21.19 -31.15 14.18
C ASP A 824 -21.54 -31.37 12.70
N GLY A 825 -21.66 -30.29 11.91
CA GLY A 825 -22.00 -30.33 10.49
C GLY A 825 -23.50 -30.42 10.19
N THR A 826 -24.36 -30.37 11.21
CA THR A 826 -25.82 -30.39 11.03
C THR A 826 -26.41 -28.98 10.88
N LEU A 827 -27.50 -28.86 10.10
CA LEU A 827 -28.27 -27.62 9.95
C LEU A 827 -29.39 -27.58 10.99
N LYS A 828 -29.37 -26.60 11.89
CA LYS A 828 -30.46 -26.32 12.83
C LYS A 828 -31.39 -25.27 12.23
N GLN A 829 -32.66 -25.61 12.10
CA GLN A 829 -33.73 -24.72 11.62
C GLN A 829 -34.52 -24.16 12.81
N ILE A 830 -34.82 -22.86 12.78
CA ILE A 830 -35.56 -22.14 13.82
C ILE A 830 -36.57 -21.24 13.10
N GLU A 831 -37.85 -21.40 13.40
CA GLU A 831 -38.91 -20.50 12.94
C GLU A 831 -39.36 -19.65 14.13
N GLU A 832 -39.45 -18.34 13.92
CA GLU A 832 -39.83 -17.35 14.93
C GLU A 832 -40.87 -16.39 14.32
N GLU A 833 -42.03 -16.27 14.96
CA GLU A 833 -43.03 -15.25 14.63
C GLU A 833 -42.59 -13.90 15.21
N VAL A 834 -42.74 -12.82 14.45
CA VAL A 834 -42.40 -11.47 14.89
C VAL A 834 -43.48 -10.98 15.86
N GLU A 835 -43.17 -10.87 17.15
CA GLU A 835 -44.14 -10.49 18.19
C GLU A 835 -44.62 -9.03 18.07
N ASP A 836 -43.72 -8.09 17.76
CA ASP A 836 -44.00 -6.64 17.71
C ASP A 836 -43.53 -5.98 16.39
N PRO A 837 -44.18 -6.22 15.24
CA PRO A 837 -43.86 -5.54 13.98
C PRO A 837 -44.26 -4.06 14.05
N LEU A 838 -43.60 -3.20 13.25
CA LEU A 838 -43.94 -1.77 13.18
C LEU A 838 -45.43 -1.55 12.88
N GLU A 839 -46.12 -0.81 13.75
CA GLU A 839 -47.54 -0.53 13.59
C GLU A 839 -47.78 0.47 12.46
N VAL A 840 -48.94 0.37 11.79
CA VAL A 840 -49.37 1.36 10.79
C VAL A 840 -49.95 2.58 11.52
N HIS A 841 -49.24 3.70 11.46
CA HIS A 841 -49.66 4.98 12.00
C HIS A 841 -50.48 5.77 10.97
N THR A 842 -51.34 6.64 11.47
CA THR A 842 -52.08 7.60 10.66
C THR A 842 -51.49 8.99 10.87
N TYR A 843 -50.83 9.50 9.84
CA TYR A 843 -50.25 10.83 9.84
C TYR A 843 -51.24 11.82 9.21
N LYS A 844 -51.54 12.89 9.93
CA LYS A 844 -52.35 14.01 9.48
C LYS A 844 -51.46 15.19 9.12
N ILE A 845 -51.49 15.56 7.85
CA ILE A 845 -50.62 16.58 7.25
C ILE A 845 -51.45 17.82 6.99
N SER A 846 -51.16 18.91 7.68
CA SER A 846 -51.72 20.24 7.42
C SER A 846 -50.70 21.09 6.66
N VAL A 847 -51.03 21.47 5.43
CA VAL A 847 -50.18 22.30 4.55
C VAL A 847 -50.73 23.72 4.52
N PHE A 848 -49.90 24.69 4.90
CA PHE A 848 -50.27 26.10 4.96
C PHE A 848 -49.71 26.85 3.76
N THR A 849 -50.58 27.39 2.93
CA THR A 849 -50.21 28.25 1.80
C THR A 849 -50.26 29.71 2.26
N GLY A 850 -49.16 30.45 2.10
CA GLY A 850 -49.07 31.78 2.70
C GLY A 850 -50.05 32.80 2.11
N ASP A 851 -50.46 33.77 2.92
CA ASP A 851 -51.40 34.83 2.53
C ASP A 851 -50.71 35.99 1.77
N ILE A 852 -50.06 35.67 0.66
CA ILE A 852 -49.47 36.67 -0.25
C ILE A 852 -50.06 36.57 -1.65
N TYR A 853 -50.06 37.68 -2.39
CA TYR A 853 -50.69 37.75 -3.70
C TYR A 853 -50.10 36.72 -4.69
N GLY A 854 -50.96 35.84 -5.21
CA GLY A 854 -50.59 34.78 -6.16
C GLY A 854 -49.88 33.59 -5.54
N ALA A 855 -50.02 33.37 -4.22
CA ALA A 855 -49.41 32.26 -3.49
C ALA A 855 -49.99 30.88 -3.82
N GLY A 856 -51.23 30.81 -4.31
CA GLY A 856 -51.93 29.55 -4.53
C GLY A 856 -51.43 28.80 -5.78
N THR A 857 -51.50 27.47 -5.73
CA THR A 857 -51.06 26.60 -6.83
C THR A 857 -52.12 25.62 -7.30
N ASP A 858 -52.25 25.51 -8.62
CA ASP A 858 -53.06 24.47 -9.25
C ASP A 858 -52.26 23.19 -9.47
N ALA A 859 -50.93 23.20 -9.33
CA ALA A 859 -50.07 22.07 -9.67
C ALA A 859 -50.29 20.87 -8.74
N ASN A 860 -49.94 19.66 -9.19
CA ASN A 860 -49.99 18.50 -8.30
C ASN A 860 -48.85 18.60 -7.28
N VAL A 861 -49.19 18.53 -6.00
CA VAL A 861 -48.24 18.57 -4.88
C VAL A 861 -47.94 17.16 -4.36
N PHE A 862 -46.67 16.94 -4.02
CA PHE A 862 -46.13 15.68 -3.53
C PHE A 862 -45.32 15.91 -2.26
N LEU A 863 -45.41 15.00 -1.30
CA LEU A 863 -44.73 15.05 -0.01
C LEU A 863 -44.06 13.70 0.29
N ASN A 864 -42.83 13.74 0.80
CA ASN A 864 -42.16 12.60 1.43
C ASN A 864 -41.76 12.98 2.87
N ILE A 865 -42.10 12.13 3.84
CA ILE A 865 -41.86 12.32 5.26
C ILE A 865 -40.76 11.34 5.69
N TYR A 866 -39.75 11.82 6.40
CA TYR A 866 -38.61 11.05 6.87
C TYR A 866 -38.52 11.10 8.40
N GLY A 867 -38.48 9.92 9.01
CA GLY A 867 -38.15 9.72 10.41
C GLY A 867 -36.97 8.75 10.58
N ASP A 868 -36.65 8.44 11.82
CA ASP A 868 -35.52 7.57 12.19
C ASP A 868 -35.78 6.08 11.94
N LEU A 869 -37.05 5.67 11.78
CA LEU A 869 -37.45 4.31 11.36
C LEU A 869 -37.77 4.21 9.85
N GLY A 870 -37.40 5.23 9.07
CA GLY A 870 -37.50 5.24 7.61
C GLY A 870 -38.36 6.39 7.06
N ASP A 871 -38.87 6.21 5.84
CA ASP A 871 -39.66 7.24 5.15
C ASP A 871 -40.99 6.72 4.58
N THR A 872 -41.88 7.64 4.22
CA THR A 872 -43.17 7.33 3.57
C THR A 872 -43.05 7.17 2.07
N GLY A 873 -41.93 7.56 1.48
CA GLY A 873 -41.81 7.72 0.04
C GLY A 873 -42.64 8.91 -0.42
N GLU A 874 -42.63 9.13 -1.73
CA GLU A 874 -43.36 10.26 -2.29
C GLU A 874 -44.87 9.96 -2.38
N ARG A 875 -45.67 10.76 -1.68
CA ARG A 875 -47.13 10.68 -1.65
C ARG A 875 -47.74 11.91 -2.34
N LYS A 876 -48.70 11.68 -3.24
CA LYS A 876 -49.44 12.76 -3.91
C LYS A 876 -50.58 13.25 -3.02
N LEU A 877 -50.58 14.54 -2.69
CA LEU A 877 -51.61 15.18 -1.86
C LEU A 877 -52.86 15.51 -2.70
N SER A 878 -53.66 14.49 -3.01
CA SER A 878 -54.73 14.58 -4.00
C SER A 878 -56.12 14.90 -3.42
N LYS A 879 -56.44 14.33 -2.25
CA LYS A 879 -57.74 14.43 -1.58
C LYS A 879 -57.57 15.17 -0.25
N SER A 880 -57.88 16.46 -0.22
CA SER A 880 -57.89 17.23 1.03
C SER A 880 -59.22 17.03 1.75
N GLU A 881 -59.15 16.96 3.08
CA GLU A 881 -60.31 16.87 3.97
C GLU A 881 -60.99 18.22 4.20
N THR A 882 -60.24 19.32 4.08
CA THR A 882 -60.70 20.67 4.42
C THR A 882 -61.22 21.44 3.21
N ASN A 883 -60.54 21.37 2.07
CA ASN A 883 -60.91 22.15 0.88
C ASN A 883 -60.95 21.30 -0.40
N PHE A 884 -61.96 21.56 -1.24
CA PHE A 884 -62.07 20.90 -2.55
C PHE A 884 -61.03 21.44 -3.54
N ASN A 885 -60.86 22.77 -3.58
CA ASN A 885 -59.80 23.43 -4.32
C ASN A 885 -58.62 23.66 -3.37
N LYS A 886 -57.51 22.97 -3.61
CA LYS A 886 -56.40 22.81 -2.67
C LYS A 886 -55.34 23.88 -2.90
N PHE A 887 -54.55 24.16 -1.87
CA PHE A 887 -53.34 24.97 -1.90
C PHE A 887 -53.58 26.40 -2.39
N GLU A 888 -54.72 26.98 -2.05
CA GLU A 888 -55.03 28.36 -2.39
C GLU A 888 -54.43 29.34 -1.38
N ARG A 889 -54.27 30.59 -1.81
CA ARG A 889 -53.69 31.66 -0.97
C ARG A 889 -54.36 31.73 0.40
N GLY A 890 -53.55 31.68 1.47
CA GLY A 890 -54.00 31.81 2.85
C GLY A 890 -54.78 30.60 3.38
N GLN A 891 -54.82 29.48 2.64
CA GLN A 891 -55.53 28.27 3.06
C GLN A 891 -54.63 27.27 3.80
N GLU A 892 -55.31 26.48 4.63
CA GLU A 892 -54.80 25.27 5.26
C GLU A 892 -55.50 24.06 4.63
N ASP A 893 -54.72 23.18 4.03
CA ASP A 893 -55.18 21.96 3.41
C ASP A 893 -54.71 20.76 4.21
N THR A 894 -55.65 19.99 4.75
CA THR A 894 -55.35 18.80 5.55
C THR A 894 -55.49 17.52 4.73
N PHE A 895 -54.54 16.61 4.90
CA PHE A 895 -54.47 15.30 4.25
C PHE A 895 -54.17 14.21 5.26
N THR A 896 -54.65 13.00 4.99
CA THR A 896 -54.35 11.83 5.82
C THR A 896 -53.52 10.84 5.01
N ILE A 897 -52.39 10.41 5.57
CA ILE A 897 -51.49 9.42 5.00
C ILE A 897 -51.31 8.30 6.03
N GLN A 898 -51.55 7.07 5.60
CA GLN A 898 -51.21 5.88 6.39
C GLN A 898 -49.82 5.38 5.97
N ALA A 899 -48.95 5.18 6.95
CA ALA A 899 -47.63 4.60 6.78
C ALA A 899 -47.27 3.84 8.06
N VAL A 900 -46.37 2.87 7.97
CA VAL A 900 -45.74 2.29 9.17
C VAL A 900 -45.08 3.37 10.02
N ASP A 901 -44.96 3.12 11.33
CA ASP A 901 -44.32 4.03 12.27
C ASP A 901 -42.95 4.48 11.74
N LEU A 902 -42.80 5.79 11.56
CA LEU A 902 -41.58 6.45 11.10
C LEU A 902 -40.68 6.84 12.27
N GLY A 903 -41.15 6.67 13.52
CA GLY A 903 -40.49 7.14 14.72
C GLY A 903 -40.44 8.67 14.79
N ILE A 904 -39.27 9.21 15.15
CA ILE A 904 -39.04 10.65 15.27
C ILE A 904 -38.88 11.26 13.88
N VAL A 905 -39.94 11.90 13.37
CA VAL A 905 -39.90 12.63 12.10
C VAL A 905 -38.98 13.85 12.21
N TYR A 906 -37.94 13.91 11.37
CA TYR A 906 -36.94 14.97 11.42
C TYR A 906 -36.78 15.74 10.09
N LYS A 907 -37.33 15.24 8.99
CA LYS A 907 -37.16 15.83 7.65
C LYS A 907 -38.38 15.57 6.77
N ILE A 908 -38.73 16.54 5.92
CA ILE A 908 -39.70 16.36 4.84
C ILE A 908 -39.15 16.87 3.52
N LYS A 909 -39.64 16.31 2.43
CA LYS A 909 -39.39 16.77 1.07
C LYS A 909 -40.71 17.04 0.38
N ILE A 910 -40.95 18.29 0.00
CA ILE A 910 -42.20 18.72 -0.64
C ILE A 910 -41.93 19.37 -1.98
N ARG A 911 -42.71 19.01 -3.00
CA ARG A 911 -42.56 19.53 -4.37
C ARG A 911 -43.89 19.63 -5.10
N HIS A 912 -43.91 20.35 -6.22
CA HIS A 912 -44.99 20.30 -7.20
C HIS A 912 -44.47 19.95 -8.60
N ASP A 913 -45.33 19.43 -9.47
CA ASP A 913 -44.94 19.01 -10.84
C ASP A 913 -44.93 20.15 -11.88
N ASN A 914 -45.24 21.38 -11.45
CA ASN A 914 -45.36 22.55 -12.32
C ASN A 914 -46.37 22.37 -13.47
N SER A 915 -47.38 21.52 -13.28
CA SER A 915 -48.51 21.39 -14.21
C SER A 915 -49.56 22.48 -13.97
N MET A 916 -50.57 22.56 -14.85
CA MET A 916 -51.75 23.42 -14.73
C MET A 916 -51.49 24.95 -14.83
N PHE A 917 -52.55 25.77 -14.67
CA PHE A 917 -52.59 27.16 -15.19
C PHE A 917 -51.92 28.18 -14.25
N SER A 918 -51.74 27.87 -12.96
CA SER A 918 -50.93 28.67 -12.02
C SER A 918 -50.07 27.76 -11.12
N PRO A 919 -48.89 27.31 -11.58
CA PRO A 919 -48.07 26.38 -10.80
C PRO A 919 -47.26 27.03 -9.67
N ASP A 920 -47.11 28.36 -9.66
CA ASP A 920 -46.29 29.06 -8.66
C ASP A 920 -46.93 28.94 -7.29
N TRP A 921 -46.19 28.46 -6.29
CA TRP A 921 -46.72 28.22 -4.95
C TRP A 921 -45.88 28.93 -3.90
N PHE A 922 -46.50 29.58 -2.92
CA PHE A 922 -45.79 30.06 -1.73
C PHE A 922 -46.18 29.21 -0.52
N LEU A 923 -45.29 28.32 -0.12
CA LEU A 923 -45.48 27.44 1.02
C LEU A 923 -45.02 28.17 2.29
N GLU A 924 -45.92 28.31 3.26
CA GLU A 924 -45.61 28.91 4.56
C GLU A 924 -44.97 27.87 5.48
N LYS A 925 -45.71 26.81 5.80
CA LYS A 925 -45.27 25.70 6.65
C LYS A 925 -46.04 24.41 6.37
N VAL A 926 -45.52 23.30 6.88
CA VAL A 926 -46.20 22.01 6.94
C VAL A 926 -46.19 21.52 8.37
N GLU A 927 -47.35 21.07 8.86
CA GLU A 927 -47.53 20.45 10.16
C GLU A 927 -47.89 18.98 9.96
N ILE A 928 -47.23 18.09 10.70
CA ILE A 928 -47.48 16.64 10.66
C ILE A 928 -47.81 16.21 12.07
N LEU A 929 -49.05 15.74 12.26
CA LEU A 929 -49.51 15.11 13.50
C LEU A 929 -49.54 13.61 13.29
N ASP A 930 -48.79 12.87 14.10
CA ASP A 930 -49.01 11.44 14.24
C ASP A 930 -50.21 11.23 15.18
N GLU A 931 -51.33 10.75 14.64
CA GLU A 931 -52.57 10.55 15.43
C GLU A 931 -52.45 9.39 16.43
N THR A 932 -51.49 8.48 16.24
CA THR A 932 -51.26 7.34 17.15
C THR A 932 -50.43 7.76 18.35
N THR A 933 -49.34 8.50 18.13
CA THR A 933 -48.43 8.95 19.19
C THR A 933 -48.78 10.32 19.78
N GLU A 934 -49.70 11.05 19.15
CA GLU A 934 -50.08 12.44 19.46
C GLU A 934 -48.91 13.43 19.36
N GLU A 935 -47.87 13.11 18.59
CA GLU A 935 -46.72 13.99 18.36
C GLU A 935 -46.93 14.91 17.16
N LEU A 936 -46.61 16.21 17.33
CA LEU A 936 -46.72 17.23 16.30
C LEU A 936 -45.32 17.71 15.87
N PHE A 937 -45.05 17.62 14.56
CA PHE A 937 -43.82 18.05 13.92
C PHE A 937 -44.09 19.23 12.98
N ILE A 938 -43.31 20.32 13.12
CA ILE A 938 -43.51 21.56 12.37
C ILE A 938 -42.31 21.84 11.47
N PHE A 939 -42.58 22.08 10.18
CA PHE A 939 -41.61 22.36 9.14
C PHE A 939 -41.89 23.71 8.49
N LEU A 940 -41.05 24.73 8.78
CA LEU A 940 -41.18 26.06 8.16
C LEU A 940 -40.53 26.12 6.78
N CYS A 941 -41.19 26.79 5.83
CA CYS A 941 -40.64 27.03 4.49
C CYS A 941 -40.54 28.52 4.16
N GLU A 942 -41.66 29.26 4.31
CA GLU A 942 -41.83 30.69 4.01
C GLU A 942 -41.21 31.14 2.68
N ARG A 943 -41.35 30.33 1.63
CA ARG A 943 -40.69 30.56 0.34
C ARG A 943 -41.54 30.16 -0.85
N TRP A 944 -41.19 30.73 -2.00
CA TRP A 944 -41.77 30.34 -3.28
C TRP A 944 -41.18 29.00 -3.74
N LEU A 945 -42.06 28.08 -4.14
CA LEU A 945 -41.78 26.95 -5.01
C LEU A 945 -42.30 27.32 -6.41
N SER A 946 -41.39 27.72 -7.29
CA SER A 946 -41.71 28.28 -8.60
C SER A 946 -40.51 28.13 -9.54
N LYS A 947 -40.73 27.99 -10.85
CA LYS A 947 -39.66 28.08 -11.85
C LYS A 947 -39.27 29.53 -12.21
N LYS A 948 -40.10 30.51 -11.81
CA LYS A 948 -40.01 31.91 -12.24
C LYS A 948 -39.68 32.87 -11.09
N LYS A 949 -40.11 32.56 -9.87
CA LYS A 949 -39.93 33.37 -8.66
C LYS A 949 -38.81 32.81 -7.78
N GLU A 950 -38.25 33.68 -6.93
CA GLU A 950 -37.14 33.38 -6.00
C GLU A 950 -35.98 32.60 -6.62
N ASP A 951 -35.60 31.47 -6.04
CA ASP A 951 -34.45 30.65 -6.42
C ASP A 951 -34.76 29.63 -7.52
N LYS A 952 -35.94 29.75 -8.14
CA LYS A 952 -36.39 28.94 -9.28
C LYS A 952 -36.50 27.44 -8.97
N LYS A 953 -36.65 27.07 -7.69
CA LYS A 953 -36.86 25.68 -7.25
C LYS A 953 -38.35 25.40 -7.09
N ILE A 954 -38.78 24.21 -7.51
CA ILE A 954 -40.16 23.69 -7.33
C ILE A 954 -40.25 22.58 -6.28
N GLU A 955 -39.16 22.41 -5.53
CA GLU A 955 -38.93 21.35 -4.56
C GLU A 955 -38.13 21.92 -3.39
N ARG A 956 -38.48 21.51 -2.17
CA ARG A 956 -37.82 21.90 -0.92
C ARG A 956 -37.64 20.68 -0.03
N THR A 957 -36.48 20.60 0.62
CA THR A 957 -36.26 19.73 1.78
C THR A 957 -36.25 20.61 3.02
N LEU A 958 -37.12 20.29 3.97
CA LEU A 958 -37.30 21.03 5.22
C LEU A 958 -36.93 20.11 6.38
N TYR A 959 -36.33 20.67 7.42
CA TYR A 959 -35.95 19.95 8.63
C TYR A 959 -36.80 20.44 9.79
N GLU A 960 -37.06 19.53 10.73
CA GLU A 960 -37.84 19.81 11.93
C GLU A 960 -37.18 20.95 12.74
N GLN A 961 -37.99 21.91 13.18
CA GLN A 961 -37.51 23.05 13.98
C GLN A 961 -37.93 22.97 15.45
N VAL A 962 -39.10 22.37 15.73
CA VAL A 962 -39.71 22.31 17.06
C VAL A 962 -40.56 21.02 17.19
N ARG A 963 -40.17 20.13 18.11
CA ARG A 963 -40.93 18.95 18.53
C ARG A 963 -41.74 19.27 19.77
N ILE A 964 -43.06 19.15 19.68
CA ILE A 964 -43.96 19.37 20.81
C ILE A 964 -44.64 18.05 21.15
N ARG A 965 -44.32 17.50 22.33
CA ARG A 965 -45.10 16.40 22.91
C ARG A 965 -46.28 16.99 23.67
N LEU A 966 -47.50 16.75 23.20
CA LEU A 966 -48.72 17.22 23.84
C LEU A 966 -48.94 16.48 25.17
N VAL A 967 -48.38 17.00 26.27
CA VAL A 967 -48.80 16.58 27.61
C VAL A 967 -50.09 17.30 27.94
N VAL A 968 -51.23 16.61 27.81
CA VAL A 968 -52.52 17.13 28.28
C VAL A 968 -52.50 17.20 29.81
N LEU A 969 -52.08 18.34 30.36
CA LEU A 969 -52.33 18.70 31.74
C LEU A 969 -53.76 19.22 31.87
N ASN A 970 -54.67 18.34 32.27
CA ASN A 970 -56.01 18.71 32.69
C ASN A 970 -55.99 19.46 34.04
N HIS A 971 -55.71 20.76 34.06
CA HIS A 971 -56.46 21.75 34.87
C HIS A 971 -56.03 23.21 34.62
N TRP A 972 -57.03 24.05 34.31
CA TRP A 972 -57.15 25.49 34.49
C TRP A 972 -55.94 26.44 34.26
N GLY A 973 -56.11 27.30 33.25
CA GLY A 973 -56.10 28.75 33.49
C GLY A 973 -54.90 29.55 33.00
N CYS A 974 -55.13 30.29 31.91
CA CYS A 974 -54.57 31.61 31.58
C CYS A 974 -53.10 31.77 31.11
N LEU A 975 -53.01 32.34 29.90
CA LEU A 975 -52.12 33.39 29.41
C LEU A 975 -50.65 33.03 29.07
N PHE A 976 -50.43 32.95 27.76
CA PHE A 976 -49.16 33.12 27.03
C PHE A 976 -48.38 34.37 27.48
N ASN A 977 -47.10 34.21 27.83
CA ASN A 977 -45.96 34.85 27.16
C ASN A 977 -44.63 34.39 27.81
N MET A 978 -43.65 33.94 27.02
CA MET A 978 -42.25 34.43 27.01
C MET A 978 -41.31 33.52 26.21
N ASN A 979 -40.44 34.19 25.44
CA ASN A 979 -39.30 33.67 24.68
C ASN A 979 -38.31 32.85 25.52
N LEU A 980 -37.74 31.81 24.89
CA LEU A 980 -36.62 31.03 25.42
C LEU A 980 -35.33 31.38 24.64
N SER A 981 -34.30 31.83 25.35
CA SER A 981 -32.93 31.95 24.84
C SER A 981 -32.02 30.92 25.50
N VAL A 982 -31.21 30.29 24.65
CA VAL A 982 -30.20 29.23 24.84
C VAL A 982 -29.13 29.58 25.89
N ILE A 983 -28.65 28.57 26.63
CA ILE A 983 -27.45 28.64 27.49
C ILE A 983 -26.46 27.51 27.14
N TYR A 984 -25.20 27.88 26.93
CA TYR A 984 -24.02 27.01 26.71
C TYR A 984 -23.15 26.97 27.98
N PHE A 985 -22.50 25.84 28.29
CA PHE A 985 -21.59 25.65 29.44
C PHE A 985 -20.10 25.89 29.08
N ARG A 986 -19.33 26.32 30.09
CA ARG A 986 -17.92 26.79 30.07
C ARG A 986 -16.85 25.69 30.26
N THR A 987 -15.67 25.96 29.72
CA THR A 987 -14.35 25.27 29.88
C THR A 987 -13.55 25.71 31.13
N LEU A 988 -12.60 24.86 31.52
CA LEU A 988 -11.66 24.90 32.66
C LEU A 988 -10.35 25.67 32.40
N ASN A 989 -9.63 26.02 33.48
CA ASN A 989 -8.20 26.40 33.49
C ASN A 989 -7.58 26.11 34.89
N VAL A 990 -6.26 25.81 34.94
CA VAL A 990 -5.20 26.35 35.85
C VAL A 990 -4.04 25.36 36.20
N PHE A 991 -2.83 25.72 35.71
CA PHE A 991 -1.44 25.79 36.25
C PHE A 991 -0.59 24.61 36.83
N PHE A 992 0.58 24.44 36.17
CA PHE A 992 2.01 24.34 36.61
C PHE A 992 2.43 24.05 38.08
N SER A 993 3.45 23.18 38.25
CA SER A 993 4.85 23.57 38.64
C SER A 993 5.79 22.36 38.85
N LEU A 994 7.08 22.60 38.56
CA LEU A 994 8.29 21.76 38.48
C LEU A 994 9.05 21.49 39.81
N GLN A 995 10.11 20.64 39.69
CA GLN A 995 11.39 20.50 40.44
C GLN A 995 11.55 19.20 41.28
N HIS A 996 12.70 18.52 41.42
CA HIS A 996 14.11 18.75 41.04
C HIS A 996 14.86 17.39 40.99
N VAL A 997 15.95 17.32 40.21
CA VAL A 997 16.97 16.23 40.17
C VAL A 997 18.24 16.70 40.91
N ASP A 998 18.99 15.76 41.50
CA ASP A 998 20.35 15.97 42.01
C ASP A 998 21.31 14.90 41.45
N ALA A 999 22.53 15.31 41.12
CA ALA A 999 23.67 14.43 40.86
C ALA A 999 25.00 15.21 41.01
N SER A 1000 25.88 14.69 41.85
CA SER A 1000 27.23 15.17 42.14
C SER A 1000 28.26 14.68 41.11
N GLN A 1001 29.08 15.58 40.52
CA GLN A 1001 30.31 15.19 39.80
C GLN A 1001 31.45 16.22 39.99
N GLN A 1002 32.67 15.71 40.09
CA GLN A 1002 33.95 16.44 40.18
C GLN A 1002 34.35 17.02 38.82
N LEU A 1003 34.96 18.22 38.80
CA LEU A 1003 35.26 18.99 37.58
C LEU A 1003 36.72 18.85 37.10
N LEU A 1004 36.90 18.80 35.77
CA LEU A 1004 38.15 18.57 35.03
C LEU A 1004 38.81 19.90 34.58
N VAL A 1005 40.15 19.97 34.56
CA VAL A 1005 40.95 21.14 34.10
C VAL A 1005 41.70 20.77 32.82
N ILE A 1006 41.66 21.64 31.80
CA ILE A 1006 42.22 21.41 30.45
C ILE A 1006 43.11 22.60 29.99
N PRO A 1007 44.05 22.39 29.04
CA PRO A 1007 44.87 23.47 28.50
C PRO A 1007 44.13 24.28 27.43
N TYR A 1008 44.33 25.59 27.45
CA TYR A 1008 43.91 26.56 26.43
C TYR A 1008 45.15 27.23 25.84
N HIS A 1009 45.27 27.27 24.52
CA HIS A 1009 46.30 28.07 23.85
C HIS A 1009 45.67 29.34 23.31
N ILE A 1010 46.24 30.48 23.69
CA ILE A 1010 45.69 31.80 23.45
C ILE A 1010 46.70 32.58 22.64
N THR A 1011 46.28 33.15 21.51
CA THR A 1011 47.08 34.10 20.73
C THR A 1011 46.38 35.44 20.74
N VAL A 1012 47.11 36.51 21.06
CA VAL A 1012 46.58 37.87 21.08
C VAL A 1012 47.40 38.74 20.14
N THR A 1013 46.73 39.46 19.24
CA THR A 1013 47.33 40.43 18.32
C THR A 1013 46.96 41.84 18.79
N THR A 1014 47.96 42.63 19.17
CA THR A 1014 47.81 44.05 19.50
C THR A 1014 47.78 44.88 18.22
N GLY A 1015 46.90 45.87 18.17
CA GLY A 1015 46.72 46.73 17.01
C GLY A 1015 47.97 47.55 16.67
N THR A 1016 48.02 48.01 15.41
CA THR A 1016 49.14 48.81 14.88
C THR A 1016 48.89 50.33 14.93
N GLU A 1017 47.75 50.75 15.48
CA GLU A 1017 47.42 52.17 15.64
C GLU A 1017 48.32 52.83 16.69
N TYR A 1018 48.50 54.15 16.61
CA TYR A 1018 49.32 54.88 17.58
C TYR A 1018 48.77 54.70 19.01
N ASP A 1019 49.65 54.29 19.92
CA ASP A 1019 49.36 54.13 21.36
C ASP A 1019 48.44 52.94 21.65
N SER A 1020 48.61 51.84 20.90
CA SER A 1020 47.84 50.59 21.01
C SER A 1020 48.38 49.63 22.08
N SER A 1021 49.60 49.85 22.54
CA SER A 1021 50.35 48.98 23.44
C SER A 1021 49.88 49.07 24.88
N THR A 1022 50.02 47.97 25.63
CA THR A 1022 49.75 47.98 27.08
C THR A 1022 50.85 47.31 27.89
N ASP A 1023 51.29 47.98 28.94
CA ASP A 1023 52.17 47.46 30.00
C ASP A 1023 51.37 46.85 31.18
N SER A 1024 50.03 46.94 31.11
CA SER A 1024 49.11 46.39 32.11
C SER A 1024 48.99 44.87 31.99
N ARG A 1025 48.69 44.20 33.10
CA ARG A 1025 48.60 42.73 33.10
C ARG A 1025 47.27 42.29 32.49
N VAL A 1026 47.36 41.45 31.46
CA VAL A 1026 46.22 40.99 30.67
C VAL A 1026 45.65 39.68 31.24
N TYR A 1027 44.33 39.51 31.20
CA TYR A 1027 43.63 38.30 31.59
C TYR A 1027 42.53 37.90 30.60
N ILE A 1028 42.15 36.62 30.65
CA ILE A 1028 40.98 36.07 29.95
C ILE A 1028 40.11 35.23 30.89
N ILE A 1029 38.78 35.28 30.70
CA ILE A 1029 37.80 34.41 31.37
C ILE A 1029 36.97 33.70 30.30
N ILE A 1030 36.90 32.36 30.35
CA ILE A 1030 36.16 31.55 29.39
C ILE A 1030 34.86 31.04 30.06
N MET A 1031 33.71 31.23 29.40
CA MET A 1031 32.38 30.95 29.94
C MET A 1031 31.62 29.93 29.08
N GLY A 1032 31.10 28.88 29.71
CA GLY A 1032 30.27 27.84 29.11
C GLY A 1032 28.79 27.92 29.51
N PRO A 1033 27.98 26.87 29.24
CA PRO A 1033 26.57 26.83 29.59
C PRO A 1033 26.38 26.74 31.12
N GLN A 1034 25.19 27.06 31.61
CA GLN A 1034 24.81 26.87 33.04
C GLN A 1034 25.69 27.60 34.06
N LYS A 1035 26.29 28.75 33.69
CA LYS A 1035 27.15 29.61 34.53
C LYS A 1035 28.50 28.98 34.93
N VAL A 1036 28.96 27.93 34.23
CA VAL A 1036 30.32 27.39 34.40
C VAL A 1036 31.32 28.33 33.71
N GLN A 1037 32.33 28.82 34.44
CA GLN A 1037 33.36 29.71 33.90
C GLN A 1037 34.72 29.41 34.52
N THR A 1038 35.79 29.73 33.81
CA THR A 1038 37.15 29.69 34.37
C THR A 1038 37.36 30.80 35.38
N GLU A 1039 38.40 30.68 36.20
CA GLU A 1039 38.97 31.84 36.88
C GLU A 1039 39.66 32.77 35.86
N ARG A 1040 40.16 33.93 36.31
CA ARG A 1040 40.98 34.81 35.48
C ARG A 1040 42.28 34.11 35.11
N LEU A 1041 42.40 33.75 33.84
CA LEU A 1041 43.62 33.19 33.26
C LEU A 1041 44.52 34.34 32.86
N TRP A 1042 45.58 34.58 33.64
CA TRP A 1042 46.54 35.65 33.39
C TRP A 1042 47.48 35.30 32.24
N LEU A 1043 47.69 36.26 31.32
CA LEU A 1043 48.55 36.12 30.15
C LEU A 1043 49.90 36.81 30.43
N ASP A 1044 50.74 36.14 31.22
CA ASP A 1044 52.02 36.70 31.65
C ASP A 1044 53.04 36.66 30.51
N LEU A 1045 53.63 37.82 30.18
CA LEU A 1045 54.65 37.94 29.15
C LEU A 1045 55.94 37.19 29.53
N PRO A 1046 56.61 36.52 28.58
CA PRO A 1046 57.87 35.81 28.84
C PRO A 1046 59.03 36.77 29.16
N GLU A 1047 60.04 36.28 29.89
CA GLU A 1047 61.19 37.07 30.36
C GLU A 1047 61.86 37.88 29.23
N GLY A 1048 61.91 39.21 29.39
CA GLY A 1048 62.50 40.14 28.43
C GLY A 1048 61.52 40.99 27.62
N LYS A 1049 60.20 40.78 27.80
CA LYS A 1049 59.14 41.70 27.35
C LYS A 1049 58.41 42.30 28.54
N ASP A 1050 58.23 43.61 28.52
CA ASP A 1050 57.59 44.40 29.58
C ASP A 1050 56.21 44.95 29.18
N GLU A 1051 55.85 44.88 27.90
CA GLU A 1051 54.55 45.33 27.38
C GLU A 1051 54.07 44.50 26.17
N PHE A 1052 52.76 44.50 25.95
CA PHE A 1052 52.13 44.09 24.68
C PHE A 1052 52.28 45.24 23.68
N ALA A 1053 53.41 45.30 22.97
CA ALA A 1053 53.75 46.40 22.07
C ALA A 1053 52.82 46.53 20.84
N ASP A 1054 52.79 47.73 20.23
CA ASP A 1054 52.03 48.01 19.01
C ASP A 1054 52.36 47.01 17.89
N GLY A 1055 51.33 46.38 17.31
CA GLY A 1055 51.48 45.39 16.24
C GLY A 1055 52.05 44.03 16.66
N SER A 1056 52.23 43.78 17.96
CA SER A 1056 52.78 42.51 18.44
C SER A 1056 51.77 41.37 18.39
N VAL A 1057 52.27 40.14 18.27
CA VAL A 1057 51.48 38.91 18.40
C VAL A 1057 52.09 38.05 19.49
N GLU A 1058 51.37 37.88 20.58
CA GLU A 1058 51.82 37.12 21.75
C GLU A 1058 51.03 35.83 21.90
N LYS A 1059 51.70 34.74 22.30
CA LYS A 1059 51.13 33.39 22.41
C LYS A 1059 51.31 32.82 23.80
N PHE A 1060 50.24 32.29 24.37
CA PHE A 1060 50.17 31.79 25.74
C PHE A 1060 49.58 30.39 25.78
N SER A 1061 49.99 29.61 26.79
CA SER A 1061 49.42 28.30 27.10
C SER A 1061 49.02 28.30 28.57
N VAL A 1062 47.72 28.31 28.85
CA VAL A 1062 47.18 28.44 30.20
C VAL A 1062 46.23 27.29 30.51
N TRP A 1063 46.20 26.86 31.78
CA TRP A 1063 45.33 25.77 32.22
C TRP A 1063 44.11 26.34 32.93
N GLY A 1064 42.92 25.89 32.53
CA GLY A 1064 41.65 26.38 33.07
C GLY A 1064 40.62 25.28 33.17
N LEU A 1065 39.55 25.55 33.92
CA LEU A 1065 38.41 24.64 34.03
C LEU A 1065 37.86 24.26 32.65
N ASP A 1066 37.50 22.99 32.45
CA ASP A 1066 36.77 22.59 31.26
C ASP A 1066 35.31 23.07 31.36
N VAL A 1067 34.99 24.12 30.61
CA VAL A 1067 33.64 24.73 30.60
C VAL A 1067 32.68 24.05 29.63
N GLY A 1068 33.07 22.93 29.00
CA GLY A 1068 32.28 22.31 27.93
C GLY A 1068 32.21 23.19 26.67
N GLU A 1069 31.03 23.45 26.14
CA GLU A 1069 30.89 24.31 24.97
C GLU A 1069 31.16 25.78 25.33
N ILE A 1070 32.16 26.43 24.72
CA ILE A 1070 32.44 27.85 24.99
C ILE A 1070 31.29 28.68 24.42
N LYS A 1071 30.64 29.50 25.25
CA LYS A 1071 29.57 30.41 24.83
C LYS A 1071 30.05 31.86 24.75
N LYS A 1072 30.92 32.28 25.68
CA LYS A 1072 31.45 33.64 25.75
C LYS A 1072 32.88 33.65 26.27
N VAL A 1073 33.60 34.71 25.94
CA VAL A 1073 34.97 34.95 26.42
C VAL A 1073 35.09 36.40 26.85
N GLU A 1074 35.63 36.67 28.03
CA GLU A 1074 36.02 38.01 28.44
C GLU A 1074 37.53 38.19 28.27
N VAL A 1075 37.96 39.28 27.64
CA VAL A 1075 39.36 39.72 27.56
C VAL A 1075 39.50 41.10 28.18
N GLY A 1076 40.55 41.33 28.97
CA GLY A 1076 40.76 42.60 29.66
C GLY A 1076 42.15 42.76 30.25
N HIS A 1077 42.45 43.95 30.78
CA HIS A 1077 43.69 44.25 31.49
C HIS A 1077 43.39 44.92 32.84
N ASP A 1078 44.35 44.89 33.77
CA ASP A 1078 44.20 45.42 35.14
C ASP A 1078 44.71 46.85 35.36
N GLY A 1079 45.00 47.58 34.27
CA GLY A 1079 45.51 48.95 34.28
C GLY A 1079 44.58 49.90 35.04
N ALA A 1080 45.13 50.55 36.09
CA ALA A 1080 44.37 51.44 36.97
C ALA A 1080 44.49 52.93 36.62
N THR A 1081 45.37 53.29 35.68
CA THR A 1081 45.60 54.68 35.28
C THR A 1081 44.76 55.05 34.06
N PRO A 1082 44.38 56.34 33.89
CA PRO A 1082 43.68 56.79 32.68
C PRO A 1082 44.48 56.57 31.39
N GLU A 1083 45.81 56.46 31.49
CA GLU A 1083 46.74 56.28 30.36
C GLU A 1083 46.93 54.80 29.97
N SER A 1084 46.37 53.86 30.73
CA SER A 1084 46.42 52.42 30.40
C SER A 1084 45.44 52.11 29.27
N CYS A 1085 45.93 52.14 28.03
CA CYS A 1085 45.17 51.78 26.83
C CYS A 1085 45.68 50.48 26.21
N TRP A 1086 44.81 49.75 25.53
CA TRP A 1086 45.19 48.57 24.75
C TRP A 1086 44.25 48.36 23.57
N LEU A 1087 44.75 48.33 22.34
CA LEU A 1087 43.93 47.98 21.17
C LEU A 1087 44.11 46.49 20.87
N VAL A 1088 43.06 45.70 21.09
CA VAL A 1088 43.06 44.28 20.71
C VAL A 1088 42.52 44.16 19.30
N GLU A 1089 43.37 43.76 18.36
CA GLU A 1089 43.00 43.59 16.95
C GLU A 1089 42.37 42.22 16.71
N GLU A 1090 42.99 41.15 17.21
CA GLU A 1090 42.55 39.77 17.04
C GLU A 1090 42.84 38.92 18.29
N LEU A 1091 41.92 38.01 18.61
CA LEU A 1091 42.06 37.03 19.68
C LEU A 1091 41.76 35.63 19.16
N THR A 1092 42.72 34.72 19.27
CA THR A 1092 42.54 33.31 18.89
C THR A 1092 42.62 32.41 20.12
N ILE A 1093 41.65 31.52 20.28
CA ILE A 1093 41.61 30.52 21.37
C ILE A 1093 41.54 29.13 20.76
N VAL A 1094 42.57 28.33 21.01
CA VAL A 1094 42.64 26.92 20.63
C VAL A 1094 42.39 26.08 21.87
N VAL A 1095 41.47 25.11 21.75
CA VAL A 1095 41.17 24.11 22.78
C VAL A 1095 41.59 22.74 22.25
N PRO A 1096 42.86 22.32 22.46
CA PRO A 1096 43.41 21.10 21.84
C PRO A 1096 42.65 19.84 22.20
N THR A 1097 42.14 19.75 23.43
CA THR A 1097 41.34 18.61 23.91
C THR A 1097 39.99 18.47 23.20
N LYS A 1098 39.53 19.55 22.54
CA LYS A 1098 38.27 19.57 21.78
C LYS A 1098 38.49 19.68 20.28
N GLY A 1099 39.73 19.88 19.83
CA GLY A 1099 40.07 20.04 18.42
C GLY A 1099 39.46 21.29 17.78
N VAL A 1100 39.13 22.33 18.56
CA VAL A 1100 38.48 23.54 18.02
C VAL A 1100 39.37 24.76 18.24
N MET A 1101 39.45 25.60 17.21
CA MET A 1101 40.04 26.93 17.23
C MET A 1101 38.93 27.95 17.00
N TYR A 1102 38.85 28.96 17.86
CA TYR A 1102 37.96 30.11 17.72
C TYR A 1102 38.80 31.35 17.42
N ASN A 1103 38.44 32.06 16.36
CA ASN A 1103 39.11 33.28 15.97
C ASN A 1103 38.18 34.49 16.03
N PHE A 1104 38.53 35.50 16.83
CA PHE A 1104 37.74 36.70 17.05
C PHE A 1104 38.45 37.92 16.47
N VAL A 1105 37.83 38.58 15.49
CA VAL A 1105 38.28 39.90 15.00
C VAL A 1105 37.71 40.98 15.93
N CYS A 1106 38.53 41.45 16.88
CA CYS A 1106 38.08 42.30 17.99
C CYS A 1106 38.04 43.79 17.59
N LYS A 1107 39.13 44.29 17.01
CA LYS A 1107 39.34 45.70 16.60
C LYS A 1107 38.78 46.73 17.58
N CYS A 1108 39.05 46.54 18.87
CA CYS A 1108 38.47 47.38 19.92
C CYS A 1108 39.50 47.86 20.94
N TRP A 1109 39.37 49.13 21.31
CA TRP A 1109 40.14 49.76 22.38
C TRP A 1109 39.61 49.32 23.74
N LEU A 1110 40.48 48.77 24.57
CA LEU A 1110 40.30 48.51 25.99
C LEU A 1110 41.06 49.60 26.76
N ALA A 1111 40.38 50.69 27.08
CA ALA A 1111 40.97 51.89 27.66
C ALA A 1111 39.88 52.71 28.35
N ARG A 1112 40.23 53.51 29.36
CA ARG A 1112 39.24 54.39 30.04
C ARG A 1112 39.00 55.72 29.32
N ASP A 1113 40.00 56.18 28.59
CA ASP A 1113 40.04 57.49 27.92
C ASP A 1113 39.88 57.39 26.39
N LYS A 1114 39.91 56.18 25.84
CA LYS A 1114 39.70 55.86 24.41
C LYS A 1114 38.59 54.82 24.21
N GLY A 1115 38.12 54.68 22.97
CA GLY A 1115 37.09 53.70 22.63
C GLY A 1115 35.75 53.96 23.32
N ASP A 1116 35.19 52.93 23.96
CA ASP A 1116 33.95 52.98 24.72
C ASP A 1116 34.15 53.18 26.24
N GLY A 1117 35.39 53.39 26.69
CA GLY A 1117 35.73 53.61 28.09
C GLY A 1117 35.80 52.35 28.95
N LEU A 1118 35.71 51.15 28.35
CA LEU A 1118 35.79 49.87 29.06
C LEU A 1118 37.22 49.29 28.99
N THR A 1119 37.71 48.71 30.09
CA THR A 1119 39.03 48.04 30.15
C THR A 1119 38.96 46.51 30.02
N SER A 1120 37.75 45.98 29.82
CA SER A 1120 37.51 44.58 29.44
C SER A 1120 36.27 44.48 28.56
N ARG A 1121 36.19 43.41 27.75
CA ARG A 1121 35.08 43.18 26.82
C ARG A 1121 34.71 41.70 26.76
N ILE A 1122 33.41 41.44 26.71
CA ILE A 1122 32.85 40.09 26.53
C ILE A 1122 32.53 39.88 25.05
N LEU A 1123 33.15 38.86 24.47
CA LEU A 1123 32.98 38.41 23.10
C LEU A 1123 32.05 37.19 23.08
N ASN A 1124 31.09 37.18 22.16
CA ASN A 1124 30.16 36.07 21.99
C ASN A 1124 30.73 35.08 20.97
N ILE A 1125 30.63 33.78 21.23
CA ILE A 1125 31.19 32.76 20.35
C ILE A 1125 30.56 32.76 18.94
N LEU A 1126 29.34 33.28 18.81
CA LEU A 1126 28.65 33.46 17.52
C LEU A 1126 29.36 34.47 16.60
N ASP A 1127 30.20 35.32 17.16
CA ASP A 1127 30.95 36.35 16.42
C ASP A 1127 32.37 35.87 16.04
N ALA A 1128 32.70 34.59 16.28
CA ALA A 1128 33.99 33.98 15.98
C ALA A 1128 33.94 33.03 14.78
N ASP A 1129 35.03 33.01 14.00
CA ASP A 1129 35.26 31.95 13.02
C ASP A 1129 35.73 30.68 13.74
N CYS A 1130 34.97 29.59 13.59
CA CYS A 1130 35.24 28.31 14.24
C CYS A 1130 35.89 27.34 13.25
N ILE A 1131 37.11 26.88 13.56
CA ILE A 1131 37.90 25.96 12.72
C ILE A 1131 38.18 24.67 13.52
N ASN A 1132 37.86 23.51 12.93
CA ASN A 1132 38.15 22.21 13.53
C ASN A 1132 39.61 21.82 13.20
N VAL A 1133 40.49 21.92 14.20
CA VAL A 1133 41.93 21.65 14.07
C VAL A 1133 42.17 20.23 14.59
N GLY A 1134 41.89 19.24 13.75
CA GLY A 1134 41.95 17.83 14.10
C GLY A 1134 43.37 17.32 14.38
N LEU A 1135 43.50 16.39 15.34
CA LEU A 1135 44.69 15.56 15.56
C LEU A 1135 44.73 14.47 14.47
N LYS A 1136 45.82 14.40 13.70
CA LYS A 1136 46.05 13.34 12.71
C LYS A 1136 46.56 12.08 13.39
N ILE A 1137 45.98 10.94 13.03
CA ILE A 1137 46.35 9.59 13.50
C ILE A 1137 46.42 8.63 12.30
N LEU A 1138 47.19 7.56 12.43
CA LEU A 1138 47.35 6.55 11.39
C LEU A 1138 46.25 5.49 11.51
N TYR A 1139 45.69 5.09 10.38
CA TYR A 1139 44.79 3.94 10.24
C TYR A 1139 45.49 2.87 9.44
N GLU A 1140 45.39 1.63 9.89
CA GLU A 1140 45.80 0.46 9.14
C GLU A 1140 44.59 -0.11 8.38
N VAL A 1141 44.78 -0.31 7.08
CA VAL A 1141 43.75 -0.83 6.18
C VAL A 1141 44.25 -2.08 5.49
N THR A 1142 43.51 -3.18 5.67
CA THR A 1142 43.79 -4.45 5.00
C THR A 1142 42.74 -4.71 3.92
N VAL A 1143 43.17 -4.94 2.69
CA VAL A 1143 42.30 -5.27 1.55
C VAL A 1143 42.48 -6.74 1.19
N VAL A 1144 41.39 -7.52 1.21
CA VAL A 1144 41.41 -8.97 0.97
C VAL A 1144 40.79 -9.29 -0.39
N THR A 1145 41.59 -9.83 -1.30
CA THR A 1145 41.10 -10.36 -2.59
C THR A 1145 40.61 -11.79 -2.41
N GLY A 1146 39.42 -12.12 -2.92
CA GLY A 1146 38.80 -13.43 -2.66
C GLY A 1146 39.48 -14.60 -3.40
N ASP A 1147 39.10 -15.81 -2.98
CA ASP A 1147 39.66 -17.08 -3.45
C ASP A 1147 38.82 -17.63 -4.61
N ILE A 1148 38.74 -16.85 -5.70
CA ILE A 1148 38.08 -17.22 -6.95
C ILE A 1148 39.10 -17.23 -8.08
N GLU A 1149 38.97 -18.17 -9.01
CA GLU A 1149 39.83 -18.24 -10.19
C GLU A 1149 39.80 -16.91 -10.95
N SER A 1150 40.97 -16.35 -11.27
CA SER A 1150 41.13 -15.03 -11.89
C SER A 1150 40.64 -13.82 -11.08
N GLY A 1151 40.41 -13.95 -9.76
CA GLY A 1151 39.89 -12.86 -8.92
C GLY A 1151 40.84 -11.69 -8.64
N GLY A 1152 42.09 -11.71 -9.13
CA GLY A 1152 43.09 -10.66 -8.90
C GLY A 1152 43.11 -9.57 -9.98
N THR A 1153 43.56 -8.36 -9.63
CA THR A 1153 43.55 -7.19 -10.53
C THR A 1153 44.92 -6.54 -10.74
N ASP A 1154 45.15 -6.10 -11.98
CA ASP A 1154 46.27 -5.25 -12.41
C ASP A 1154 45.91 -3.76 -12.49
N ALA A 1155 44.67 -3.37 -12.14
CA ALA A 1155 44.21 -1.98 -12.15
C ALA A 1155 44.76 -1.16 -10.97
N SER A 1156 44.66 0.16 -11.06
CA SER A 1156 44.98 1.05 -9.93
C SER A 1156 43.78 1.13 -9.00
N ILE A 1157 43.97 0.75 -7.73
CA ILE A 1157 42.91 0.73 -6.72
C ILE A 1157 42.90 2.05 -5.96
N PHE A 1158 41.71 2.61 -5.75
CA PHE A 1158 41.46 3.79 -4.95
C PHE A 1158 40.45 3.51 -3.85
N MET A 1159 40.58 4.25 -2.75
CA MET A 1159 39.76 4.06 -1.57
C MET A 1159 39.46 5.38 -0.85
N THR A 1160 38.37 5.43 -0.10
CA THR A 1160 38.03 6.53 0.81
C THR A 1160 37.37 5.95 2.05
N VAL A 1161 37.84 6.32 3.24
CA VAL A 1161 37.31 5.84 4.52
C VAL A 1161 36.48 6.93 5.17
N PHE A 1162 35.27 6.62 5.62
CA PHE A 1162 34.33 7.57 6.22
C PHE A 1162 34.06 7.20 7.68
N GLY A 1163 34.21 8.16 8.58
CA GLY A 1163 33.87 8.01 9.99
C GLY A 1163 32.97 9.12 10.52
N SER A 1164 32.60 9.00 11.79
CA SER A 1164 31.72 9.96 12.48
C SER A 1164 32.26 11.39 12.58
N ASN A 1165 33.57 11.56 12.43
CA ASN A 1165 34.27 12.85 12.55
C ASN A 1165 34.73 13.43 11.19
N GLY A 1166 34.42 12.77 10.06
CA GLY A 1166 34.86 13.17 8.72
C GLY A 1166 35.22 11.99 7.83
N ASN A 1167 35.90 12.24 6.71
CA ASN A 1167 36.40 11.22 5.79
C ASN A 1167 37.86 11.49 5.40
N THR A 1168 38.52 10.47 4.87
CA THR A 1168 39.83 10.63 4.22
C THR A 1168 39.65 11.27 2.85
N GLU A 1169 40.74 11.78 2.28
CA GLU A 1169 40.79 12.03 0.83
C GLU A 1169 40.74 10.68 0.07
N GLU A 1170 40.47 10.74 -1.24
CA GLU A 1170 40.59 9.56 -2.10
C GLU A 1170 42.06 9.18 -2.24
N MET A 1171 42.40 8.00 -1.73
CA MET A 1171 43.77 7.50 -1.68
C MET A 1171 43.96 6.40 -2.73
N GLN A 1172 45.03 6.50 -3.50
CA GLN A 1172 45.46 5.42 -4.38
C GLN A 1172 46.30 4.41 -3.58
N LEU A 1173 45.91 3.13 -3.61
CA LEU A 1173 46.65 2.07 -2.92
C LEU A 1173 47.86 1.66 -3.78
N GLU A 1174 49.05 1.88 -3.26
CA GLU A 1174 50.29 1.58 -3.99
C GLU A 1174 50.46 0.07 -4.21
N LYS A 1175 50.89 -0.31 -5.41
CA LYS A 1175 51.22 -1.70 -5.72
C LYS A 1175 52.59 -2.01 -5.11
N ASN A 1176 52.66 -2.95 -4.17
CA ASN A 1176 53.94 -3.44 -3.67
C ASN A 1176 54.78 -4.00 -4.84
N GLY A 1177 55.85 -3.29 -5.19
CA GLY A 1177 56.62 -3.47 -6.43
C GLY A 1177 57.38 -4.79 -6.58
N ASP A 1178 57.47 -5.61 -5.52
CA ASP A 1178 58.27 -6.84 -5.49
C ASP A 1178 57.51 -8.12 -5.88
N ARG A 1179 56.31 -8.01 -6.46
CA ARG A 1179 55.45 -9.18 -6.73
C ARG A 1179 54.83 -9.14 -8.12
N TYR A 1180 55.65 -9.41 -9.12
CA TYR A 1180 55.23 -9.87 -10.45
C TYR A 1180 55.60 -11.33 -10.62
#